data_AF-A0A821BL92-F1
#
_entry.id   AF-A0A821BL92-F1
#
_cell.length_a   1.000
_cell.length_b   1.000
_cell.length_c   1.000
_cell.angle_alpha   90.00
_cell.angle_beta   90.00
_cell.angle_gamma   90.00
#
_symmetry.space_group_name_H-M   'P 1'
#
loop_
_entity.id
_entity.type
_entity.pdbx_description
1 polymer ?
#
loop_
_entity_poly.entity_id
_entity_poly.type
_entity_poly.pdbx_seq_one_letter_code
_entity_poly.pdbx_strand_id
1 'polypeptide(L)'
;MTTDISLPLASDIWSCIACTSLNPLSTFPMCQICETDNDSIITVSTAGNWSCAVCTYINGSTTQHCEICGNIPNILPSIKNEDDGRWECPCCTYDNSKYIDTCIICERGTQRHMDKIMSDVHNNCLHNSQSSLINSFNSLKNDTMIDRLLTATNDHTKIAVADPQAFNNGFVEQRQQAINTHFYRKTVESWNPHSLQQLVETMKGFSKDYSRANQCWLSFCWIAYNIGYDTVSYFSKNYPDQSVEEVFRTKKAICGGYSNLYKYLCDQLAIPCKVISGYAKGYGFEHDKNALYETNHAWNAVEIEQSWYLIDSTWGSGYLDKHKLFKRHLNPYYFLSRPDQMIYNHLPENEIWQLLQRPISRTQYMQMPEVYPAFFEFNIELISPRQQAHVALILGQPYGLVLIRAPANIELTAHFNLFDKKVNGGCRIIFDSKKELYLCYFAPNRIGKHDITIFGMDNDSVEKLQKPVLHIPFDVTEMIQNPVSFPMTTKAFYDLNLEVLSPKKTHLIKVDNGTKTALIMIRAPYDVELVGHLQDKSQNNIANAHSIYYDKQEGFWKCYFAPNENGMFDAHIFARKQSNTQRYTLVVTFQIEAKEISKSPLTYPHMWQLFHDLNLEVESPKNCSTIIWSKTVPYVEILMRASNNVQLTCSIHNNDVYVENGTLAQFNRERNLWQLLFAPQRTGEHKLNIFAKQMTSVKSAVVVQFNMHVTELQRPMKFPIIYSHIKTSKIRIYEPIDGTLKKGSTVLIHCMIPNATDVFIMVDSKSITPQEYQNSILKTKLIVGSKDVVVYAKYEQGANYESVIAYF
;
A
#
# COMPACT_ATOMS: atom_id res chain seq x y z
N MET A 1 -71.28 1.19 -8.01
CA MET A 1 -70.89 0.18 -9.02
C MET A 1 -69.40 0.36 -9.25
N THR A 2 -68.63 -0.69 -8.97
CA THR A 2 -67.17 -0.74 -9.15
C THR A 2 -66.85 -1.49 -10.43
N THR A 3 -65.96 -0.95 -11.25
CA THR A 3 -65.34 -1.67 -12.39
C THR A 3 -63.87 -1.29 -12.43
N ASP A 4 -63.01 -2.29 -12.29
CA ASP A 4 -61.55 -2.13 -12.28
C ASP A 4 -61.00 -1.62 -13.61
N ILE A 5 -59.90 -0.85 -13.53
CA ILE A 5 -58.96 -0.68 -14.64
C ILE A 5 -57.63 -1.24 -14.15
N SER A 6 -57.34 -2.48 -14.54
CA SER A 6 -56.07 -3.15 -14.26
C SER A 6 -54.95 -2.59 -15.14
N LEU A 7 -53.79 -2.32 -14.52
CA LEU A 7 -52.54 -2.14 -15.24
C LEU A 7 -52.11 -3.51 -15.82
N PRO A 8 -51.50 -3.56 -17.03
CA PRO A 8 -51.06 -4.83 -17.61
C PRO A 8 -50.00 -5.51 -16.75
N LEU A 9 -50.08 -6.84 -16.64
CA LEU A 9 -49.02 -7.65 -16.06
C LEU A 9 -47.81 -7.69 -17.00
N ALA A 10 -46.64 -8.06 -16.46
CA ALA A 10 -45.35 -8.02 -17.17
C ALA A 10 -45.18 -9.07 -18.29
N SER A 11 -46.28 -9.62 -18.83
CA SER A 11 -46.31 -10.63 -19.90
C SER A 11 -46.46 -10.06 -21.32
N ASP A 12 -46.93 -8.81 -21.45
CA ASP A 12 -47.48 -8.29 -22.72
C ASP A 12 -46.56 -7.23 -23.39
N ILE A 13 -45.25 -7.33 -23.15
CA ILE A 13 -44.21 -6.42 -23.70
C ILE A 13 -43.01 -7.22 -24.21
N TRP A 14 -42.52 -6.90 -25.41
CA TRP A 14 -41.33 -7.49 -26.02
C TRP A 14 -40.19 -6.46 -26.15
N SER A 15 -38.94 -6.90 -26.04
CA SER A 15 -37.77 -6.04 -26.23
C SER A 15 -37.23 -6.19 -27.65
N CYS A 16 -37.04 -5.08 -28.36
CA CYS A 16 -36.51 -5.10 -29.72
C CYS A 16 -35.03 -5.53 -29.73
N ILE A 17 -34.69 -6.57 -30.49
CA ILE A 17 -33.31 -7.09 -30.56
C ILE A 17 -32.28 -6.09 -31.12
N ALA A 18 -32.73 -5.09 -31.90
CA ALA A 18 -31.84 -4.11 -32.53
C ALA A 18 -31.54 -2.90 -31.63
N CYS A 19 -32.50 -2.45 -30.80
CA CYS A 19 -32.40 -1.21 -30.02
C CYS A 19 -32.77 -1.34 -28.53
N THR A 20 -33.11 -2.55 -28.07
CA THR A 20 -33.51 -2.90 -26.69
C THR A 20 -34.73 -2.18 -26.11
N SER A 21 -35.44 -1.39 -26.93
CA SER A 21 -36.66 -0.69 -26.51
C SER A 21 -37.82 -1.66 -26.29
N LEU A 22 -38.62 -1.42 -25.25
CA LEU A 22 -39.79 -2.23 -24.89
C LEU A 22 -41.02 -1.80 -25.70
N ASN A 23 -41.69 -2.74 -26.36
CA ASN A 23 -42.85 -2.51 -27.23
C ASN A 23 -44.03 -3.40 -26.77
N PRO A 24 -45.27 -2.89 -26.74
CA PRO A 24 -46.44 -3.68 -26.34
C PRO A 24 -46.85 -4.72 -27.41
N LEU A 25 -47.29 -5.89 -26.98
CA LEU A 25 -47.52 -7.07 -27.84
C LEU A 25 -48.78 -7.04 -28.73
N SER A 26 -49.65 -6.02 -28.63
CA SER A 26 -51.05 -6.12 -29.08
C SER A 26 -51.52 -5.12 -30.14
N THR A 27 -50.62 -4.49 -30.93
CA THR A 27 -51.09 -3.63 -32.05
C THR A 27 -50.14 -3.42 -33.24
N PHE A 28 -48.84 -3.69 -33.11
CA PHE A 28 -47.88 -3.46 -34.20
C PHE A 28 -46.87 -4.62 -34.30
N PRO A 29 -46.61 -5.18 -35.50
CA PRO A 29 -45.59 -6.21 -35.70
C PRO A 29 -44.15 -5.66 -35.67
N MET A 30 -43.98 -4.33 -35.77
CA MET A 30 -42.69 -3.65 -35.87
C MET A 30 -42.41 -2.78 -34.63
N CYS A 31 -41.12 -2.65 -34.27
CA CYS A 31 -40.67 -1.78 -33.18
C CYS A 31 -40.95 -0.30 -33.46
N GLN A 32 -41.54 0.43 -32.51
CA GLN A 32 -41.91 1.84 -32.67
C GLN A 32 -40.72 2.83 -32.71
N ILE A 33 -39.50 2.39 -32.40
CA ILE A 33 -38.29 3.22 -32.38
C ILE A 33 -37.43 3.04 -33.65
N CYS A 34 -37.39 1.84 -34.21
CA CYS A 34 -36.47 1.48 -35.30
C CYS A 34 -37.08 0.53 -36.35
N GLU A 35 -38.40 0.37 -36.36
CA GLU A 35 -39.18 -0.30 -37.41
C GLU A 35 -38.75 -1.75 -37.72
N THR A 36 -38.16 -2.44 -36.73
CA THR A 36 -37.71 -3.84 -36.86
C THR A 36 -38.84 -4.80 -36.48
N ASP A 37 -39.13 -5.80 -37.33
CA ASP A 37 -40.20 -6.79 -37.13
C ASP A 37 -39.95 -7.75 -35.95
N ASN A 38 -41.05 -8.29 -35.39
CA ASN A 38 -41.08 -9.14 -34.19
C ASN A 38 -40.95 -10.65 -34.49
N ASP A 39 -41.33 -11.12 -35.68
CA ASP A 39 -41.36 -12.55 -36.03
C ASP A 39 -39.97 -13.12 -36.38
N SER A 40 -39.16 -13.41 -35.35
CA SER A 40 -37.87 -14.11 -35.52
C SER A 40 -37.53 -15.02 -34.32
N ILE A 41 -38.51 -15.82 -33.89
CA ILE A 41 -38.44 -16.80 -32.81
C ILE A 41 -39.32 -18.01 -33.19
N ILE A 42 -38.90 -19.28 -33.30
CA ILE A 42 -37.60 -20.00 -33.27
C ILE A 42 -37.76 -21.23 -34.20
N THR A 43 -36.74 -21.66 -34.96
CA THR A 43 -36.51 -23.11 -35.18
C THR A 43 -35.11 -23.52 -35.66
N VAL A 44 -34.67 -24.62 -35.08
CA VAL A 44 -33.44 -25.42 -35.21
C VAL A 44 -32.88 -25.65 -36.63
N SER A 45 -31.55 -25.49 -36.74
CA SER A 45 -30.59 -26.07 -37.71
C SER A 45 -30.85 -25.95 -39.23
N THR A 46 -29.99 -25.18 -39.89
CA THR A 46 -29.28 -25.64 -41.10
C THR A 46 -27.77 -25.39 -40.91
N ALA A 47 -26.94 -26.20 -41.57
CA ALA A 47 -25.58 -26.45 -41.10
C ALA A 47 -24.55 -25.38 -41.47
N GLY A 48 -23.70 -25.02 -40.49
CA GLY A 48 -22.29 -24.72 -40.73
C GLY A 48 -21.77 -23.37 -40.21
N ASN A 49 -22.63 -22.36 -39.98
CA ASN A 49 -22.19 -21.05 -39.49
C ASN A 49 -21.53 -21.14 -38.08
N TRP A 50 -20.53 -20.30 -37.81
CA TRP A 50 -19.74 -20.37 -36.57
C TRP A 50 -19.57 -19.01 -35.89
N SER A 51 -19.78 -18.96 -34.58
CA SER A 51 -19.59 -17.75 -33.77
C SER A 51 -18.11 -17.56 -33.42
N CYS A 52 -17.59 -16.34 -33.60
CA CYS A 52 -16.22 -16.01 -33.24
C CYS A 52 -16.02 -16.00 -31.73
N ALA A 53 -15.13 -16.84 -31.21
CA ALA A 53 -14.82 -16.91 -29.78
C ALA A 53 -14.22 -15.62 -29.17
N VAL A 54 -13.87 -14.61 -29.99
CA VAL A 54 -13.27 -13.34 -29.54
C VAL A 54 -14.25 -12.17 -29.59
N CYS A 55 -15.04 -12.04 -30.66
CA CYS A 55 -15.98 -10.92 -30.86
C CYS A 55 -17.46 -11.35 -31.01
N THR A 56 -17.77 -12.62 -30.77
CA THR A 56 -19.08 -13.30 -30.85
C THR A 56 -19.84 -13.23 -32.19
N TYR A 57 -19.37 -12.43 -33.15
CA TYR A 57 -19.93 -12.33 -34.51
C TYR A 57 -20.05 -13.71 -35.18
N ILE A 58 -21.22 -13.97 -35.78
CA ILE A 58 -21.55 -15.24 -36.43
C ILE A 58 -21.15 -15.17 -37.90
N ASN A 59 -20.14 -15.96 -38.26
CA ASN A 59 -19.60 -16.03 -39.62
C ASN A 59 -20.30 -17.14 -40.41
N GLY A 60 -20.29 -17.01 -41.73
CA GLY A 60 -20.78 -18.02 -42.66
C GLY A 60 -20.02 -19.36 -42.54
N SER A 61 -20.67 -20.43 -43.02
CA SER A 61 -20.13 -21.80 -42.93
C SER A 61 -18.85 -22.05 -43.72
N THR A 62 -18.57 -21.23 -44.73
CA THR A 62 -17.39 -21.30 -45.58
C THR A 62 -16.32 -20.25 -45.22
N THR A 63 -16.62 -19.30 -44.34
CA THR A 63 -15.67 -18.25 -43.95
C THR A 63 -14.62 -18.81 -43.01
N GLN A 64 -13.40 -19.00 -43.51
CA GLN A 64 -12.29 -19.55 -42.72
C GLN A 64 -11.82 -18.61 -41.61
N HIS A 65 -11.97 -17.30 -41.78
CA HIS A 65 -11.60 -16.28 -40.80
C HIS A 65 -12.82 -15.41 -40.48
N CYS A 66 -12.87 -14.84 -39.28
CA CYS A 66 -13.96 -13.98 -38.87
C CYS A 66 -13.92 -12.64 -39.60
N GLU A 67 -15.02 -12.24 -40.22
CA GLU A 67 -15.08 -11.05 -41.07
C GLU A 67 -14.81 -9.75 -40.31
N ILE A 68 -15.05 -9.74 -39.00
CA ILE A 68 -14.87 -8.56 -38.13
C ILE A 68 -13.47 -8.48 -37.49
N CYS A 69 -12.83 -9.61 -37.17
CA CYS A 69 -11.59 -9.63 -36.37
C CYS A 69 -10.49 -10.58 -36.86
N GLY A 70 -10.70 -11.29 -37.97
CA GLY A 70 -9.72 -12.20 -38.58
C GLY A 70 -9.45 -13.52 -37.85
N ASN A 71 -10.05 -13.76 -36.68
CA ASN A 71 -9.84 -15.00 -35.92
C ASN A 71 -10.41 -16.25 -36.63
N ILE A 72 -9.98 -17.46 -36.28
CA ILE A 72 -10.37 -18.74 -36.94
C ILE A 72 -11.36 -19.59 -36.10
N PRO A 73 -12.19 -20.45 -36.73
CA PRO A 73 -13.11 -21.36 -36.02
C PRO A 73 -12.36 -22.45 -35.25
N ASN A 74 -12.67 -22.59 -33.96
CA ASN A 74 -12.16 -23.66 -33.11
C ASN A 74 -12.85 -25.00 -33.44
N ILE A 75 -12.19 -25.86 -34.23
CA ILE A 75 -12.50 -27.29 -34.31
C ILE A 75 -11.45 -28.04 -33.48
N LEU A 76 -11.89 -28.72 -32.42
CA LEU A 76 -11.05 -29.60 -31.59
C LEU A 76 -11.10 -31.04 -32.10
N PRO A 77 -9.95 -31.67 -32.37
CA PRO A 77 -9.77 -33.10 -32.23
C PRO A 77 -8.77 -33.43 -31.11
N SER A 78 -9.07 -34.51 -30.38
CA SER A 78 -8.18 -35.08 -29.38
C SER A 78 -7.08 -35.94 -30.01
N ILE A 79 -5.86 -35.94 -29.43
CA ILE A 79 -5.01 -37.10 -29.08
C ILE A 79 -3.52 -36.69 -28.92
N LYS A 80 -2.97 -37.01 -27.74
CA LYS A 80 -1.54 -37.19 -27.36
C LYS A 80 -0.57 -35.99 -27.39
N ASN A 81 0.31 -36.04 -26.39
CA ASN A 81 1.42 -35.14 -26.10
C ASN A 81 2.37 -34.92 -27.29
N GLU A 82 2.57 -33.67 -27.66
CA GLU A 82 3.79 -33.09 -28.23
C GLU A 82 3.75 -31.58 -27.89
N ASP A 83 4.92 -30.92 -27.82
CA ASP A 83 5.05 -29.54 -27.30
C ASP A 83 3.97 -28.58 -27.83
N ASP A 84 3.18 -27.99 -26.94
CA ASP A 84 2.18 -27.01 -27.33
C ASP A 84 2.84 -25.72 -27.90
N GLY A 85 4.14 -25.57 -27.63
CA GLY A 85 5.07 -24.60 -28.18
C GLY A 85 4.93 -23.21 -27.56
N ARG A 86 4.13 -23.09 -26.50
CA ARG A 86 3.98 -21.83 -25.77
C ARG A 86 5.30 -21.38 -25.18
N TRP A 87 5.42 -20.08 -24.94
CA TRP A 87 6.59 -19.50 -24.32
C TRP A 87 6.21 -18.66 -23.10
N GLU A 88 6.73 -19.08 -21.95
CA GLU A 88 6.65 -18.31 -20.73
C GLU A 88 7.44 -17.01 -20.88
N CYS A 89 6.81 -15.87 -20.60
CA CYS A 89 7.50 -14.58 -20.69
C CYS A 89 8.56 -14.44 -19.58
N PRO A 90 9.85 -14.24 -19.90
CA PRO A 90 10.90 -14.09 -18.89
C PRO A 90 10.72 -12.87 -17.97
N CYS A 91 9.89 -11.89 -18.36
CA CYS A 91 9.67 -10.67 -17.59
C CYS A 91 8.45 -10.70 -16.66
N CYS A 92 7.43 -11.53 -16.95
CA CYS A 92 6.18 -11.55 -16.19
C CYS A 92 5.52 -12.93 -16.04
N THR A 93 6.25 -14.00 -16.39
CA THR A 93 5.87 -15.42 -16.26
C THR A 93 4.51 -15.79 -16.86
N TYR A 94 3.97 -14.95 -17.75
CA TYR A 94 2.73 -15.22 -18.45
C TYR A 94 3.03 -16.14 -19.63
N ASP A 95 2.25 -17.21 -19.72
CA ASP A 95 2.38 -18.26 -20.72
C ASP A 95 1.74 -17.82 -22.05
N ASN A 96 2.56 -17.47 -23.04
CA ASN A 96 2.11 -16.89 -24.31
C ASN A 96 1.95 -17.97 -25.37
N SER A 97 0.92 -17.81 -26.19
CA SER A 97 0.74 -18.63 -27.39
C SER A 97 1.93 -18.50 -28.35
N LYS A 98 2.33 -19.63 -28.95
CA LYS A 98 3.47 -19.74 -29.89
C LYS A 98 3.38 -18.89 -31.15
N TYR A 99 2.20 -18.33 -31.41
CA TYR A 99 1.92 -17.48 -32.57
C TYR A 99 2.02 -15.97 -32.24
N ILE A 100 2.45 -15.62 -31.02
CA ILE A 100 2.55 -14.23 -30.57
C ILE A 100 3.99 -13.96 -30.12
N ASP A 101 4.72 -13.21 -30.92
CA ASP A 101 6.15 -12.93 -30.71
C ASP A 101 6.42 -11.92 -29.59
N THR A 102 5.36 -11.30 -29.04
CA THR A 102 5.39 -10.34 -27.93
C THR A 102 4.42 -10.77 -26.83
N CYS A 103 4.79 -10.57 -25.56
CA CYS A 103 3.97 -11.01 -24.45
C CYS A 103 2.72 -10.13 -24.29
N ILE A 104 1.53 -10.74 -24.23
CA ILE A 104 0.25 -10.02 -24.07
C ILE A 104 0.19 -9.15 -22.79
N ILE A 105 0.91 -9.52 -21.74
CA ILE A 105 0.84 -8.86 -20.43
C ILE A 105 1.86 -7.72 -20.24
N CYS A 106 3.02 -7.80 -20.90
CA CYS A 106 4.10 -6.80 -20.74
C CYS A 106 4.64 -6.23 -22.05
N GLU A 107 4.06 -6.61 -23.19
CA GLU A 107 4.36 -6.13 -24.55
C GLU A 107 5.82 -6.36 -25.03
N ARG A 108 6.66 -7.04 -24.24
CA ARG A 108 8.05 -7.37 -24.59
C ARG A 108 8.14 -8.60 -25.50
N GLY A 109 9.05 -8.53 -26.48
CA GLY A 109 9.29 -9.59 -27.46
C GLY A 109 9.97 -10.85 -26.90
N THR A 110 9.89 -11.95 -27.65
CA THR A 110 10.69 -13.17 -27.42
C THR A 110 12.19 -12.87 -27.51
N GLN A 111 13.03 -13.72 -26.91
CA GLN A 111 14.50 -13.58 -26.97
C GLN A 111 15.02 -13.48 -28.42
N ARG A 112 14.45 -14.26 -29.36
CA ARG A 112 14.78 -14.18 -30.80
C ARG A 112 14.42 -12.84 -31.44
N HIS A 113 13.38 -12.17 -30.95
CA HIS A 113 12.99 -10.84 -31.42
C HIS A 113 13.91 -9.76 -30.83
N MET A 114 14.34 -9.92 -29.57
CA MET A 114 15.36 -9.07 -28.93
C MET A 114 16.72 -9.14 -29.65
N ASP A 115 17.18 -10.34 -30.04
CA ASP A 115 18.42 -10.52 -30.81
C ASP A 115 18.36 -9.81 -32.18
N LYS A 116 17.19 -9.82 -32.83
CA LYS A 116 16.94 -9.13 -34.10
C LYS A 116 16.94 -7.60 -33.93
N ILE A 117 16.31 -7.09 -32.88
CA ILE A 117 16.36 -5.65 -32.53
C ILE A 117 17.79 -5.23 -32.19
N MET A 118 18.57 -6.04 -31.46
CA MET A 118 19.99 -5.73 -31.16
C MET A 118 20.86 -5.68 -32.42
N SER A 119 20.59 -6.54 -33.42
CA SER A 119 21.18 -6.45 -34.77
C SER A 119 20.86 -5.12 -35.43
N ASP A 120 19.59 -4.71 -35.42
CA ASP A 120 19.13 -3.51 -36.15
C ASP A 120 19.52 -2.19 -35.43
N VAL A 121 19.69 -2.22 -34.10
CA VAL A 121 20.23 -1.12 -33.29
C VAL A 121 21.74 -0.93 -33.54
N HIS A 122 22.50 -2.00 -33.78
CA HIS A 122 23.93 -1.88 -34.05
C HIS A 122 24.24 -1.06 -35.33
N ASN A 123 23.33 -1.08 -36.31
CA ASN A 123 23.44 -0.30 -37.55
C ASN A 123 23.01 1.17 -37.42
N ASN A 124 22.28 1.56 -36.37
CA ASN A 124 21.73 2.91 -36.19
C ASN A 124 22.40 3.75 -35.08
N CYS A 125 23.38 3.20 -34.34
CA CYS A 125 24.14 3.92 -33.31
C CYS A 125 25.19 4.92 -33.86
N LEU A 126 24.96 5.48 -35.05
CA LEU A 126 25.72 6.58 -35.64
C LEU A 126 24.77 7.73 -36.03
N HIS A 127 24.07 8.34 -35.07
CA HIS A 127 23.89 9.80 -34.99
C HIS A 127 23.11 10.29 -33.74
N ASN A 128 23.61 11.40 -33.20
CA ASN A 128 22.90 12.46 -32.45
C ASN A 128 22.56 12.29 -30.94
N SER A 129 23.40 13.00 -30.18
CA SER A 129 23.28 13.60 -28.86
C SER A 129 21.93 14.17 -28.39
N GLN A 130 21.68 14.00 -27.08
CA GLN A 130 21.12 14.98 -26.12
C GLN A 130 20.02 15.96 -26.58
N SER A 131 18.73 15.67 -26.28
CA SER A 131 17.75 16.65 -25.72
C SER A 131 16.33 16.09 -25.49
N SER A 132 16.10 15.16 -24.55
CA SER A 132 14.73 14.62 -24.30
C SER A 132 14.34 14.26 -22.86
N LEU A 133 15.23 14.40 -21.87
CA LEU A 133 15.08 13.84 -20.51
C LEU A 133 14.13 14.59 -19.55
N ILE A 134 13.15 15.36 -20.02
CA ILE A 134 12.24 16.15 -19.14
C ILE A 134 10.73 15.91 -19.38
N ASN A 135 10.30 15.41 -20.56
CA ASN A 135 8.87 15.30 -20.90
C ASN A 135 8.34 13.85 -20.93
N SER A 136 8.42 13.14 -19.80
CA SER A 136 7.75 11.85 -19.60
C SER A 136 6.93 11.83 -18.30
N PHE A 137 6.09 12.86 -18.12
CA PHE A 137 5.09 12.94 -17.05
C PHE A 137 3.68 13.00 -17.66
N ASN A 138 2.78 12.17 -17.11
CA ASN A 138 1.35 12.06 -17.41
C ASN A 138 0.98 11.51 -18.81
N SER A 139 -0.33 11.25 -19.00
CA SER A 139 -0.97 10.60 -20.16
C SER A 139 -0.70 9.09 -20.33
N LEU A 140 -1.67 8.23 -20.75
CA LEU A 140 -3.07 8.47 -21.15
C LEU A 140 -4.03 7.45 -20.49
N LYS A 141 -5.07 7.95 -19.80
CA LYS A 141 -6.50 7.52 -19.91
C LYS A 141 -7.41 8.16 -18.84
N ASN A 142 -6.90 8.50 -17.66
CA ASN A 142 -7.73 9.01 -16.55
C ASN A 142 -7.90 10.53 -16.51
N ASP A 143 -6.95 11.32 -17.04
CA ASP A 143 -7.02 12.80 -16.98
C ASP A 143 -8.32 13.33 -17.59
N THR A 144 -8.74 12.81 -18.75
CA THR A 144 -9.98 13.26 -19.42
C THR A 144 -11.26 12.97 -18.63
N MET A 145 -11.28 11.95 -17.76
CA MET A 145 -12.42 11.70 -16.86
C MET A 145 -12.40 12.66 -15.67
N ILE A 146 -11.23 12.86 -15.06
CA ILE A 146 -11.07 13.74 -13.90
C ILE A 146 -11.34 15.20 -14.31
N ASP A 147 -10.80 15.66 -15.44
CA ASP A 147 -11.03 17.00 -15.95
C ASP A 147 -12.50 17.21 -16.37
N ARG A 148 -13.20 16.16 -16.86
CA ARG A 148 -14.68 16.20 -17.04
C ARG A 148 -15.43 16.35 -15.71
N LEU A 149 -15.05 15.61 -14.67
CA LEU A 149 -15.67 15.73 -13.34
C LEU A 149 -15.41 17.11 -12.72
N LEU A 150 -14.22 17.67 -12.92
CA LEU A 150 -13.86 19.02 -12.48
C LEU A 150 -14.59 20.12 -13.26
N THR A 151 -14.80 19.96 -14.58
CA THR A 151 -15.51 20.94 -15.41
C THR A 151 -17.04 20.84 -15.32
N ALA A 152 -17.58 19.69 -14.92
CA ALA A 152 -19.02 19.51 -14.68
C ALA A 152 -19.53 20.23 -13.41
N THR A 153 -18.66 20.91 -12.65
CA THR A 153 -19.03 21.68 -11.46
C THR A 153 -19.69 23.02 -11.80
N ASN A 154 -20.87 22.98 -12.44
CA ASN A 154 -21.71 24.17 -12.58
C ASN A 154 -22.10 24.72 -11.19
N ASP A 155 -22.12 26.06 -11.08
CA ASP A 155 -22.29 26.81 -9.82
C ASP A 155 -23.72 26.70 -9.25
N HIS A 156 -24.70 26.37 -10.10
CA HIS A 156 -26.13 26.38 -9.80
C HIS A 156 -26.63 25.37 -8.73
N THR A 157 -25.77 24.49 -8.22
CA THR A 157 -26.11 23.51 -7.17
C THR A 157 -25.50 23.82 -5.80
N LYS A 158 -24.79 24.94 -5.64
CA LYS A 158 -24.27 25.37 -4.34
C LYS A 158 -25.41 25.75 -3.41
N ILE A 159 -25.48 25.11 -2.24
CA ILE A 159 -26.46 25.44 -1.21
C ILE A 159 -26.08 26.80 -0.62
N ALA A 160 -27.05 27.73 -0.56
CA ALA A 160 -26.85 29.09 -0.10
C ALA A 160 -27.82 29.44 1.04
N VAL A 161 -27.32 30.15 2.04
CA VAL A 161 -28.12 30.70 3.16
C VAL A 161 -29.10 31.77 2.66
N ALA A 162 -30.25 31.89 3.31
CA ALA A 162 -31.29 32.86 2.95
C ALA A 162 -30.83 34.31 3.17
N ASP A 163 -30.07 34.55 4.24
CA ASP A 163 -29.42 35.82 4.54
C ASP A 163 -27.90 35.63 4.59
N PRO A 164 -27.17 35.97 3.50
CA PRO A 164 -25.71 35.94 3.51
C PRO A 164 -25.06 36.99 4.40
N GLN A 165 -25.75 38.09 4.72
CA GLN A 165 -25.20 39.17 5.57
C GLN A 165 -25.22 38.79 7.05
N ALA A 166 -26.19 37.99 7.49
CA ALA A 166 -26.20 37.37 8.83
C ALA A 166 -24.90 36.58 9.13
N PHE A 167 -24.29 35.97 8.10
CA PHE A 167 -23.07 35.16 8.23
C PHE A 167 -21.83 35.83 7.64
N ASN A 168 -21.75 37.17 7.74
CA ASN A 168 -20.58 37.95 7.35
C ASN A 168 -19.35 37.69 8.27
N ASN A 169 -18.17 38.17 7.85
CA ASN A 169 -16.92 37.97 8.60
C ASN A 169 -16.98 38.46 10.05
N GLY A 170 -17.62 39.60 10.33
CA GLY A 170 -17.77 40.13 11.68
C GLY A 170 -18.62 39.25 12.59
N PHE A 171 -19.69 38.64 12.07
CA PHE A 171 -20.45 37.64 12.81
C PHE A 171 -19.63 36.36 13.05
N VAL A 172 -18.91 35.87 12.04
CA VAL A 172 -18.04 34.68 12.15
C VAL A 172 -16.95 34.92 13.20
N GLU A 173 -16.33 36.10 13.22
CA GLU A 173 -15.37 36.53 14.24
C GLU A 173 -16.00 36.61 15.63
N GLN A 174 -17.18 37.24 15.77
CA GLN A 174 -17.89 37.34 17.06
C GLN A 174 -18.23 35.95 17.61
N ARG A 175 -18.75 35.04 16.77
CA ARG A 175 -19.03 33.64 17.10
C ARG A 175 -17.76 32.93 17.55
N GLN A 176 -16.66 33.09 16.83
CA GLN A 176 -15.39 32.43 17.17
C GLN A 176 -14.76 33.01 18.44
N GLN A 177 -14.89 34.31 18.70
CA GLN A 177 -14.48 34.97 19.94
C GLN A 177 -15.26 34.44 21.14
N ALA A 178 -16.59 34.28 21.02
CA ALA A 178 -17.41 33.66 22.06
C ALA A 178 -16.91 32.24 22.39
N ILE A 179 -16.72 31.42 21.36
CA ILE A 179 -16.22 30.04 21.47
C ILE A 179 -14.83 29.99 22.13
N ASN A 180 -13.90 30.85 21.69
CA ASN A 180 -12.50 30.85 22.13
C ASN A 180 -12.27 31.49 23.50
N THR A 181 -13.24 32.25 24.02
CA THR A 181 -13.12 32.90 25.33
C THR A 181 -13.20 31.88 26.47
N HIS A 182 -12.05 31.30 26.82
CA HIS A 182 -11.88 30.29 27.87
C HIS A 182 -12.46 30.72 29.23
N PHE A 183 -12.44 32.02 29.53
CA PHE A 183 -13.06 32.58 30.73
C PHE A 183 -14.55 32.24 30.84
N TYR A 184 -15.31 32.32 29.75
CA TYR A 184 -16.74 32.00 29.75
C TYR A 184 -16.98 30.53 30.10
N ARG A 185 -16.22 29.60 29.50
CA ARG A 185 -16.31 28.16 29.79
C ARG A 185 -16.02 27.88 31.26
N LYS A 186 -14.86 28.33 31.76
CA LYS A 186 -14.44 28.14 33.15
C LYS A 186 -15.42 28.73 34.17
N THR A 187 -16.00 29.89 33.89
CA THR A 187 -17.01 30.50 34.76
C THR A 187 -18.31 29.69 34.75
N VAL A 188 -18.81 29.27 33.57
CA VAL A 188 -20.03 28.45 33.47
C VAL A 188 -19.88 27.07 34.12
N GLU A 189 -18.72 26.44 33.99
CA GLU A 189 -18.39 25.17 34.67
C GLU A 189 -18.39 25.30 36.20
N SER A 190 -18.14 26.50 36.73
CA SER A 190 -18.19 26.78 38.17
C SER A 190 -19.60 27.02 38.73
N TRP A 191 -20.61 27.17 37.87
CA TRP A 191 -21.98 27.44 38.30
C TRP A 191 -22.70 26.18 38.79
N ASN A 192 -22.96 26.13 40.10
CA ASN A 192 -23.74 25.06 40.74
C ASN A 192 -25.09 25.60 41.30
N PRO A 193 -26.05 25.95 40.44
CA PRO A 193 -27.36 26.45 40.88
C PRO A 193 -28.22 25.32 41.46
N HIS A 194 -28.85 25.58 42.60
CA HIS A 194 -29.78 24.66 43.27
C HIS A 194 -31.22 24.77 42.75
N SER A 195 -31.56 25.85 42.04
CA SER A 195 -32.85 26.04 41.38
C SER A 195 -32.70 26.65 39.99
N LEU A 196 -33.72 26.44 39.14
CA LEU A 196 -33.78 27.02 37.80
C LEU A 196 -33.79 28.55 37.85
N GLN A 197 -34.46 29.14 38.84
CA GLN A 197 -34.42 30.58 39.10
C GLN A 197 -33.00 31.07 39.42
N GLN A 198 -32.26 30.36 40.30
CA GLN A 198 -30.88 30.74 40.65
C GLN A 198 -29.93 30.68 39.44
N LEU A 199 -30.11 29.69 38.55
CA LEU A 199 -29.39 29.64 37.27
C LEU A 199 -29.67 30.90 36.43
N VAL A 200 -30.95 31.23 36.27
CA VAL A 200 -31.40 32.38 35.47
C VAL A 200 -30.86 33.70 36.04
N GLU A 201 -30.90 33.89 37.36
CA GLU A 201 -30.38 35.08 38.03
C GLU A 201 -28.85 35.19 37.89
N THR A 202 -28.13 34.07 38.06
CA THR A 202 -26.67 34.00 37.87
C THR A 202 -26.28 34.34 36.43
N MET A 203 -26.98 33.75 35.46
CA MET A 203 -26.74 33.98 34.04
C MET A 203 -27.04 35.43 33.65
N LYS A 204 -28.22 35.96 34.04
CA LYS A 204 -28.60 37.37 33.83
C LYS A 204 -27.59 38.34 34.42
N GLY A 205 -27.16 38.11 35.66
CA GLY A 205 -26.20 38.96 36.35
C GLY A 205 -24.83 38.97 35.67
N PHE A 206 -24.32 37.80 35.28
CA PHE A 206 -23.00 37.68 34.63
C PHE A 206 -22.98 38.18 33.18
N SER A 207 -24.07 37.98 32.43
CA SER A 207 -24.10 38.24 30.98
C SER A 207 -24.78 39.54 30.56
N LYS A 208 -25.18 40.39 31.53
CA LYS A 208 -25.98 41.60 31.31
C LYS A 208 -25.41 42.52 30.23
N ASP A 209 -24.09 42.76 30.29
CA ASP A 209 -23.38 43.70 29.43
C ASP A 209 -22.63 43.00 28.26
N TYR A 210 -22.93 41.72 28.02
CA TYR A 210 -22.37 40.95 26.89
C TYR A 210 -23.32 40.92 25.69
N SER A 211 -22.76 40.69 24.49
CA SER A 211 -23.52 40.54 23.25
C SER A 211 -24.53 39.38 23.33
N ARG A 212 -25.58 39.42 22.50
CA ARG A 212 -26.57 38.33 22.43
C ARG A 212 -25.93 36.99 22.03
N ALA A 213 -24.94 36.98 21.15
CA ALA A 213 -24.17 35.79 20.84
C ALA A 213 -23.45 35.22 22.07
N ASN A 214 -22.81 36.05 22.90
CA ASN A 214 -22.17 35.61 24.14
C ASN A 214 -23.21 35.08 25.15
N GLN A 215 -24.38 35.72 25.27
CA GLN A 215 -25.49 35.24 26.10
C GLN A 215 -25.95 33.84 25.66
N CYS A 216 -26.21 33.66 24.36
CA CYS A 216 -26.56 32.36 23.76
C CYS A 216 -25.48 31.29 23.97
N TRP A 217 -24.19 31.67 23.90
CA TRP A 217 -23.06 30.77 24.14
C TRP A 217 -22.99 30.32 25.59
N LEU A 218 -23.22 31.21 26.55
CA LEU A 218 -23.25 30.86 27.98
C LEU A 218 -24.39 29.88 28.30
N SER A 219 -25.58 30.06 27.72
CA SER A 219 -26.68 29.10 27.83
C SER A 219 -26.32 27.75 27.19
N PHE A 220 -25.68 27.76 26.02
CA PHE A 220 -25.26 26.56 25.29
C PHE A 220 -24.22 25.76 26.08
N CYS A 221 -23.17 26.42 26.56
CA CYS A 221 -22.16 25.83 27.42
C CYS A 221 -22.77 25.26 28.70
N TRP A 222 -23.66 25.99 29.38
CA TRP A 222 -24.20 25.49 30.66
C TRP A 222 -24.96 24.18 30.45
N ILE A 223 -25.79 24.10 29.41
CA ILE A 223 -26.48 22.85 29.04
C ILE A 223 -25.47 21.76 28.66
N ALA A 224 -24.48 22.08 27.82
CA ALA A 224 -23.46 21.14 27.36
C ALA A 224 -22.59 20.53 28.47
N TYR A 225 -22.38 21.27 29.55
CA TYR A 225 -21.65 20.77 30.73
C TYR A 225 -22.56 20.03 31.72
N ASN A 226 -23.81 20.44 31.87
CA ASN A 226 -24.67 19.99 32.98
C ASN A 226 -25.69 18.91 32.60
N ILE A 227 -26.19 18.85 31.36
CA ILE A 227 -27.27 17.92 30.97
C ILE A 227 -26.70 16.72 30.20
N GLY A 228 -26.96 15.50 30.66
CA GLY A 228 -26.56 14.26 29.98
C GLY A 228 -27.67 13.68 29.11
N TYR A 229 -27.30 13.03 27.99
CA TYR A 229 -28.30 12.43 27.11
C TYR A 229 -28.87 11.15 27.73
N ASP A 230 -30.19 11.04 27.84
CA ASP A 230 -30.87 9.87 28.41
C ASP A 230 -31.00 8.74 27.38
N THR A 231 -29.90 7.99 27.21
CA THR A 231 -29.85 6.88 26.25
C THR A 231 -30.81 5.75 26.61
N VAL A 232 -31.09 5.53 27.90
CA VAL A 232 -31.99 4.46 28.36
C VAL A 232 -33.42 4.75 27.90
N SER A 233 -33.90 5.98 28.14
CA SER A 233 -35.24 6.43 27.72
C SER A 233 -35.35 6.53 26.20
N TYR A 234 -34.29 7.02 25.53
CA TYR A 234 -34.23 7.07 24.07
C TYR A 234 -34.36 5.70 23.41
N PHE A 235 -33.53 4.72 23.79
CA PHE A 235 -33.54 3.40 23.15
C PHE A 235 -34.71 2.51 23.59
N SER A 236 -35.31 2.76 24.76
CA SER A 236 -36.55 2.06 25.17
C SER A 236 -37.83 2.71 24.62
N LYS A 237 -37.74 3.92 24.05
CA LYS A 237 -38.87 4.78 23.66
C LYS A 237 -39.85 5.08 24.81
N ASN A 238 -39.43 4.92 26.06
CA ASN A 238 -40.20 5.23 27.25
C ASN A 238 -39.66 6.53 27.87
N TYR A 239 -40.28 7.66 27.52
CA TYR A 239 -39.79 8.97 27.87
C TYR A 239 -40.33 9.43 29.23
N PRO A 240 -39.47 9.71 30.23
CA PRO A 240 -39.88 10.38 31.47
C PRO A 240 -40.20 11.85 31.18
N ASP A 241 -40.74 12.57 32.16
CA ASP A 241 -41.05 14.00 32.01
C ASP A 241 -39.84 14.79 31.47
N GLN A 242 -40.09 15.57 30.41
CA GLN A 242 -39.12 16.43 29.72
C GLN A 242 -39.39 17.93 29.97
N SER A 243 -40.13 18.25 31.03
CA SER A 243 -40.29 19.62 31.54
C SER A 243 -38.93 20.25 31.88
N VAL A 244 -38.87 21.58 31.82
CA VAL A 244 -37.62 22.32 32.05
C VAL A 244 -37.12 22.12 33.48
N GLU A 245 -38.05 22.09 34.43
CA GLU A 245 -37.83 21.81 35.85
C GLU A 245 -37.25 20.41 36.06
N GLU A 246 -37.83 19.37 35.43
CA GLU A 246 -37.37 17.99 35.59
C GLU A 246 -36.01 17.76 34.93
N VAL A 247 -35.78 18.30 33.74
CA VAL A 247 -34.47 18.24 33.07
C VAL A 247 -33.40 18.97 33.90
N PHE A 248 -33.73 20.15 34.45
CA PHE A 248 -32.82 20.88 35.35
C PHE A 248 -32.52 20.08 36.61
N ARG A 249 -33.51 19.38 37.19
CA ARG A 249 -33.38 18.62 38.44
C ARG A 249 -32.62 17.31 38.26
N THR A 250 -32.94 16.54 37.23
CA THR A 250 -32.35 15.22 36.94
C THR A 250 -31.00 15.30 36.25
N LYS A 251 -30.69 16.45 35.62
CA LYS A 251 -29.52 16.64 34.76
C LYS A 251 -29.49 15.67 33.56
N LYS A 252 -30.67 15.21 33.10
CA LYS A 252 -30.83 14.29 31.98
C LYS A 252 -31.97 14.70 31.04
N ALA A 253 -31.81 14.45 29.74
CA ALA A 253 -32.85 14.71 28.75
C ALA A 253 -32.66 13.90 27.45
N ILE A 254 -33.71 13.82 26.63
CA ILE A 254 -33.61 13.62 25.18
C ILE A 254 -33.68 14.97 24.45
N CYS A 255 -33.51 14.99 23.12
CA CYS A 255 -33.43 16.21 22.30
C CYS A 255 -34.52 17.27 22.60
N GLY A 256 -35.79 16.85 22.77
CA GLY A 256 -36.87 17.75 23.16
C GLY A 256 -36.64 18.49 24.49
N GLY A 257 -36.12 17.78 25.51
CA GLY A 257 -35.79 18.37 26.81
C GLY A 257 -34.62 19.36 26.74
N TYR A 258 -33.60 19.05 25.91
CA TYR A 258 -32.50 19.99 25.60
C TYR A 258 -33.03 21.26 24.94
N SER A 259 -33.82 21.13 23.86
CA SER A 259 -34.31 22.28 23.10
C SER A 259 -35.31 23.14 23.88
N ASN A 260 -36.12 22.53 24.75
CA ASN A 260 -37.03 23.23 25.65
C ASN A 260 -36.28 24.04 26.72
N LEU A 261 -35.27 23.43 27.37
CA LEU A 261 -34.44 24.11 28.36
C LEU A 261 -33.62 25.24 27.73
N TYR A 262 -33.06 25.04 26.53
CA TYR A 262 -32.35 26.10 25.79
C TYR A 262 -33.28 27.27 25.46
N LYS A 263 -34.50 26.99 24.97
CA LYS A 263 -35.52 28.00 24.72
C LYS A 263 -35.89 28.76 25.99
N TYR A 264 -36.12 28.07 27.10
CA TYR A 264 -36.47 28.70 28.38
C TYR A 264 -35.38 29.70 28.83
N LEU A 265 -34.10 29.32 28.74
CA LEU A 265 -33.00 30.22 29.10
C LEU A 265 -32.95 31.46 28.18
N CYS A 266 -33.19 31.28 26.88
CA CYS A 266 -33.29 32.40 25.94
C CYS A 266 -34.48 33.32 26.23
N ASP A 267 -35.67 32.77 26.48
CA ASP A 267 -36.88 33.52 26.83
C ASP A 267 -36.64 34.34 28.12
N GLN A 268 -35.97 33.75 29.11
CA GLN A 268 -35.59 34.44 30.34
C GLN A 268 -34.61 35.60 30.08
N LEU A 269 -33.68 35.46 29.15
CA LEU A 269 -32.76 36.52 28.70
C LEU A 269 -33.43 37.52 27.72
N ALA A 270 -34.71 37.37 27.42
CA ALA A 270 -35.43 38.12 26.38
C ALA A 270 -34.73 38.05 25.01
N ILE A 271 -34.32 36.84 24.61
CA ILE A 271 -33.79 36.50 23.28
C ILE A 271 -34.86 35.66 22.58
N PRO A 272 -35.42 36.08 21.43
CA PRO A 272 -36.43 35.29 20.73
C PRO A 272 -35.87 33.93 20.31
N CYS A 273 -36.49 32.85 20.78
CA CYS A 273 -36.07 31.48 20.52
C CYS A 273 -37.25 30.60 20.15
N LYS A 274 -37.07 29.76 19.14
CA LYS A 274 -38.01 28.74 18.67
C LYS A 274 -37.43 27.34 18.88
N VAL A 275 -38.30 26.37 19.15
CA VAL A 275 -37.95 24.94 19.07
C VAL A 275 -38.32 24.48 17.67
N ILE A 276 -37.40 23.79 17.01
CA ILE A 276 -37.54 23.29 15.65
C ILE A 276 -37.57 21.76 15.72
N SER A 277 -38.66 21.16 15.25
CA SER A 277 -38.76 19.70 15.04
C SER A 277 -38.36 19.35 13.62
N GLY A 278 -37.77 18.17 13.44
CA GLY A 278 -37.40 17.70 12.11
C GLY A 278 -36.69 16.35 12.11
N TYR A 279 -35.88 16.16 11.07
CA TYR A 279 -35.25 14.90 10.73
C TYR A 279 -33.73 15.04 10.76
N ALA A 280 -33.02 14.15 11.44
CA ALA A 280 -31.57 14.18 11.56
C ALA A 280 -30.91 12.87 11.12
N LYS A 281 -29.76 12.98 10.41
CA LYS A 281 -28.85 11.86 10.11
C LYS A 281 -27.98 11.57 11.34
N GLY A 282 -28.64 11.11 12.40
CA GLY A 282 -28.03 10.84 13.70
C GLY A 282 -27.60 9.38 13.88
N TYR A 283 -27.33 9.00 15.13
CA TYR A 283 -26.98 7.63 15.50
C TYR A 283 -28.03 6.62 14.99
N GLY A 284 -27.60 5.67 14.16
CA GLY A 284 -28.46 4.62 13.59
C GLY A 284 -29.31 5.08 12.40
N PHE A 285 -28.95 6.18 11.73
CA PHE A 285 -29.52 6.53 10.43
C PHE A 285 -29.07 5.53 9.35
N GLU A 286 -30.02 5.08 8.54
CA GLU A 286 -29.77 4.26 7.35
C GLU A 286 -30.38 4.96 6.12
N HIS A 287 -29.73 4.88 4.96
CA HIS A 287 -30.22 5.46 3.69
C HIS A 287 -31.36 4.65 3.03
N ASP A 288 -32.12 3.87 3.80
CA ASP A 288 -33.22 3.05 3.28
C ASP A 288 -34.48 3.90 2.96
N LYS A 289 -35.47 3.29 2.30
CA LYS A 289 -36.70 3.99 1.89
C LYS A 289 -37.67 4.26 3.05
N ASN A 290 -37.40 3.75 4.26
CA ASN A 290 -38.27 3.87 5.43
C ASN A 290 -37.72 4.80 6.51
N ALA A 291 -36.47 5.22 6.41
CA ALA A 291 -35.89 6.24 7.27
C ALA A 291 -36.65 7.58 7.14
N LEU A 292 -36.92 8.20 8.30
CA LEU A 292 -37.42 9.58 8.43
C LEU A 292 -38.88 9.81 7.94
N TYR A 293 -39.79 8.88 8.26
CA TYR A 293 -41.24 9.15 8.18
C TYR A 293 -41.71 10.17 9.23
N GLU A 294 -41.32 9.97 10.50
CA GLU A 294 -41.63 10.85 11.64
C GLU A 294 -40.41 11.70 12.01
N THR A 295 -40.65 12.86 12.64
CA THR A 295 -39.58 13.71 13.17
C THR A 295 -38.84 12.98 14.29
N ASN A 296 -37.51 12.85 14.16
CA ASN A 296 -36.66 12.09 15.08
C ASN A 296 -35.74 12.98 15.94
N HIS A 297 -35.73 14.30 15.70
CA HIS A 297 -34.85 15.23 16.41
C HIS A 297 -35.50 16.60 16.62
N ALA A 298 -35.01 17.32 17.64
CA ALA A 298 -35.45 18.65 18.00
C ALA A 298 -34.26 19.53 18.41
N TRP A 299 -34.24 20.76 17.91
CA TRP A 299 -33.18 21.76 18.15
C TRP A 299 -33.79 23.17 18.23
N ASN A 300 -32.99 24.22 18.12
CA ASN A 300 -33.45 25.61 18.25
C ASN A 300 -33.06 26.50 17.08
N ALA A 301 -33.84 27.56 16.89
CA ALA A 301 -33.44 28.76 16.16
C ALA A 301 -33.55 29.97 17.11
N VAL A 302 -32.53 30.84 17.11
CA VAL A 302 -32.50 32.09 17.90
C VAL A 302 -32.40 33.31 16.98
N GLU A 303 -33.03 34.40 17.39
CA GLU A 303 -32.95 35.69 16.69
C GLU A 303 -31.88 36.58 17.34
N ILE A 304 -30.90 37.00 16.55
CA ILE A 304 -29.87 37.96 16.93
C ILE A 304 -29.85 39.05 15.86
N GLU A 305 -30.03 40.31 16.26
CA GLU A 305 -29.94 41.46 15.35
C GLU A 305 -30.82 41.33 14.08
N GLN A 306 -32.06 40.84 14.25
CA GLN A 306 -33.08 40.57 13.22
C GLN A 306 -32.78 39.39 12.27
N SER A 307 -31.69 38.65 12.49
CA SER A 307 -31.34 37.44 11.75
C SER A 307 -31.56 36.18 12.60
N TRP A 308 -31.98 35.08 11.98
CA TRP A 308 -32.16 33.79 12.66
C TRP A 308 -30.94 32.87 12.49
N TYR A 309 -30.57 32.18 13.56
CA TYR A 309 -29.41 31.29 13.62
C TYR A 309 -29.78 29.95 14.26
N LEU A 310 -29.23 28.85 13.73
CA LEU A 310 -29.51 27.50 14.21
C LEU A 310 -28.60 27.10 15.38
N ILE A 311 -29.15 26.42 16.37
CA ILE A 311 -28.44 25.89 17.53
C ILE A 311 -28.97 24.49 17.85
N ASP A 312 -28.09 23.49 17.97
CA ASP A 312 -28.44 22.22 18.61
C ASP A 312 -27.58 22.00 19.87
N SER A 313 -28.19 22.28 21.03
CA SER A 313 -27.56 22.02 22.33
C SER A 313 -27.44 20.52 22.65
N THR A 314 -28.20 19.64 21.98
CA THR A 314 -28.14 18.19 22.16
C THR A 314 -26.82 17.63 21.61
N TRP A 315 -26.58 17.78 20.30
CA TRP A 315 -25.33 17.32 19.67
C TRP A 315 -24.14 18.24 20.01
N GLY A 316 -24.43 19.47 20.46
CA GLY A 316 -23.46 20.36 21.12
C GLY A 316 -22.95 19.86 22.48
N SER A 317 -23.68 18.97 23.15
CA SER A 317 -23.32 18.44 24.48
C SER A 317 -22.39 17.22 24.44
N GLY A 318 -22.35 16.49 23.33
CA GLY A 318 -21.62 15.24 23.22
C GLY A 318 -22.13 14.31 22.12
N TYR A 319 -21.71 13.05 22.18
CA TYR A 319 -22.05 12.02 21.21
C TYR A 319 -22.33 10.68 21.89
N LEU A 320 -22.86 9.70 21.13
CA LEU A 320 -23.02 8.33 21.60
C LEU A 320 -21.84 7.48 21.12
N ASP A 321 -21.24 6.69 22.01
CA ASP A 321 -20.24 5.70 21.61
C ASP A 321 -20.87 4.44 20.98
N LYS A 322 -20.03 3.54 20.47
CA LYS A 322 -20.44 2.24 19.90
C LYS A 322 -21.23 1.33 20.86
N HIS A 323 -21.20 1.62 22.16
CA HIS A 323 -21.94 0.90 23.20
C HIS A 323 -23.24 1.61 23.61
N LYS A 324 -23.69 2.61 22.83
CA LYS A 324 -24.89 3.41 23.11
C LYS A 324 -24.79 4.24 24.40
N LEU A 325 -23.57 4.56 24.83
CA LEU A 325 -23.33 5.38 26.02
C LEU A 325 -23.02 6.83 25.62
N PHE A 326 -23.68 7.78 26.28
CA PHE A 326 -23.40 9.20 26.10
C PHE A 326 -21.99 9.56 26.60
N LYS A 327 -21.21 10.21 25.74
CA LYS A 327 -19.93 10.84 26.07
C LYS A 327 -20.11 12.34 25.98
N ARG A 328 -20.03 13.01 27.13
CA ARG A 328 -20.04 14.47 27.21
C ARG A 328 -18.81 15.02 26.51
N HIS A 329 -19.01 15.87 25.52
CA HIS A 329 -17.96 16.53 24.76
C HIS A 329 -18.56 17.80 24.11
N LEU A 330 -18.18 18.98 24.60
CA LEU A 330 -18.64 20.25 24.04
C LEU A 330 -18.26 20.32 22.55
N ASN A 331 -19.25 20.40 21.67
CA ASN A 331 -19.04 20.56 20.24
C ASN A 331 -19.53 21.94 19.76
N PRO A 332 -18.63 22.93 19.60
CA PRO A 332 -19.00 24.29 19.17
C PRO A 332 -19.55 24.38 17.74
N TYR A 333 -19.43 23.33 16.91
CA TYR A 333 -20.02 23.33 15.56
C TYR A 333 -21.52 23.61 15.60
N TYR A 334 -22.24 23.00 16.55
CA TYR A 334 -23.70 23.12 16.70
C TYR A 334 -24.17 24.40 17.39
N PHE A 335 -23.27 25.35 17.66
CA PHE A 335 -23.60 26.67 18.16
C PHE A 335 -23.59 27.69 17.01
N LEU A 336 -24.72 28.37 16.80
CA LEU A 336 -24.91 29.35 15.73
C LEU A 336 -24.40 28.82 14.37
N SER A 337 -24.80 27.59 14.05
CA SER A 337 -24.34 26.84 12.87
C SER A 337 -24.78 27.55 11.59
N ARG A 338 -23.95 27.51 10.55
CA ARG A 338 -24.39 27.97 9.23
C ARG A 338 -25.46 27.01 8.66
N PRO A 339 -26.59 27.51 8.15
CA PRO A 339 -27.65 26.65 7.61
C PRO A 339 -27.22 25.81 6.39
N ASP A 340 -26.35 26.35 5.52
CA ASP A 340 -25.80 25.63 4.37
C ASP A 340 -24.85 24.47 4.74
N GLN A 341 -24.43 24.39 6.00
CA GLN A 341 -23.66 23.28 6.58
C GLN A 341 -24.57 22.35 7.39
N MET A 342 -25.44 22.90 8.24
CA MET A 342 -26.33 22.14 9.13
C MET A 342 -27.40 21.35 8.37
N ILE A 343 -27.83 21.80 7.18
CA ILE A 343 -28.78 21.06 6.33
C ILE A 343 -28.28 19.67 5.88
N TYR A 344 -26.99 19.37 5.96
CA TYR A 344 -26.49 18.03 5.63
C TYR A 344 -26.90 16.96 6.64
N ASN A 345 -27.15 17.35 7.90
CA ASN A 345 -27.52 16.42 8.98
C ASN A 345 -28.75 16.84 9.81
N HIS A 346 -29.37 17.99 9.51
CA HIS A 346 -30.65 18.46 10.09
C HIS A 346 -31.57 19.01 9.00
N LEU A 347 -32.70 18.33 8.75
CA LEU A 347 -33.79 18.81 7.90
C LEU A 347 -35.01 19.17 8.76
N PRO A 348 -35.31 20.48 8.98
CA PRO A 348 -36.56 20.92 9.60
C PRO A 348 -37.80 20.34 8.92
N GLU A 349 -38.84 20.05 9.71
CA GLU A 349 -40.17 19.67 9.19
C GLU A 349 -40.84 20.82 8.43
N ASN A 350 -40.72 22.05 8.95
CA ASN A 350 -41.19 23.27 8.30
C ASN A 350 -40.02 23.98 7.60
N GLU A 351 -40.13 24.09 6.28
CA GLU A 351 -39.06 24.55 5.39
C GLU A 351 -38.53 25.97 5.67
N ILE A 352 -39.32 26.85 6.32
CA ILE A 352 -38.82 28.21 6.66
C ILE A 352 -37.60 28.15 7.58
N TRP A 353 -37.53 27.12 8.43
CA TRP A 353 -36.44 26.92 9.39
C TRP A 353 -35.19 26.29 8.78
N GLN A 354 -35.20 26.01 7.47
CA GLN A 354 -33.97 25.66 6.76
C GLN A 354 -33.05 26.88 6.63
N LEU A 355 -33.59 28.10 6.66
CA LEU A 355 -32.83 29.35 6.51
C LEU A 355 -31.92 29.35 5.27
N LEU A 356 -32.39 28.70 4.19
CA LEU A 356 -31.74 28.61 2.89
C LEU A 356 -32.45 29.49 1.86
N GLN A 357 -31.70 30.03 0.90
CA GLN A 357 -32.24 30.79 -0.24
C GLN A 357 -33.18 29.93 -1.10
N ARG A 358 -32.93 28.62 -1.14
CA ARG A 358 -33.77 27.61 -1.79
C ARG A 358 -33.88 26.41 -0.85
N PRO A 359 -35.05 26.17 -0.24
CA PRO A 359 -35.26 24.99 0.58
C PRO A 359 -35.04 23.68 -0.19
N ILE A 360 -34.57 22.68 0.53
CA ILE A 360 -34.26 21.33 0.04
C ILE A 360 -35.38 20.40 0.49
N SER A 361 -35.91 19.59 -0.44
CA SER A 361 -36.93 18.58 -0.13
C SER A 361 -36.35 17.38 0.63
N ARG A 362 -37.19 16.64 1.36
CA ARG A 362 -36.77 15.39 2.03
C ARG A 362 -36.10 14.39 1.09
N THR A 363 -36.57 14.29 -0.16
CA THR A 363 -35.96 13.42 -1.18
C THR A 363 -34.53 13.83 -1.51
N GLN A 364 -34.27 15.13 -1.71
CA GLN A 364 -32.93 15.65 -1.95
C GLN A 364 -32.03 15.49 -0.72
N TYR A 365 -32.55 15.74 0.49
CA TYR A 365 -31.82 15.52 1.74
C TYR A 365 -31.37 14.06 1.93
N MET A 366 -32.23 13.09 1.59
CA MET A 366 -31.90 11.65 1.60
C MET A 366 -30.85 11.28 0.55
N GLN A 367 -30.76 12.04 -0.55
CA GLN A 367 -29.72 11.91 -1.58
C GLN A 367 -28.41 12.60 -1.22
N MET A 368 -28.37 13.50 -0.23
CA MET A 368 -27.11 14.15 0.19
C MET A 368 -26.22 13.18 1.01
N PRO A 369 -24.89 13.25 0.85
CA PRO A 369 -23.94 12.44 1.63
C PRO A 369 -24.03 12.73 3.13
N GLU A 370 -23.55 11.79 3.95
CA GLU A 370 -23.37 12.00 5.39
C GLU A 370 -22.00 12.65 5.63
N VAL A 371 -22.00 13.95 5.96
CA VAL A 371 -20.78 14.68 6.34
C VAL A 371 -20.80 15.04 7.83
N TYR A 372 -19.61 15.04 8.43
CA TYR A 372 -19.41 15.37 9.84
C TYR A 372 -18.89 16.82 9.98
N PRO A 373 -19.00 17.44 11.17
CA PRO A 373 -18.49 18.80 11.43
C PRO A 373 -17.09 19.08 10.88
N ALA A 374 -16.18 18.11 11.01
CA ALA A 374 -14.80 18.22 10.55
C ALA A 374 -14.66 18.45 9.03
N PHE A 375 -15.65 18.05 8.22
CA PHE A 375 -15.69 18.35 6.78
C PHE A 375 -15.65 19.86 6.52
N PHE A 376 -16.46 20.61 7.28
CA PHE A 376 -16.54 22.06 7.19
C PHE A 376 -15.40 22.75 7.95
N GLU A 377 -15.00 22.24 9.11
CA GLU A 377 -13.85 22.77 9.88
C GLU A 377 -12.54 22.73 9.06
N PHE A 378 -12.35 21.70 8.23
CA PHE A 378 -11.18 21.52 7.38
C PHE A 378 -11.35 22.08 5.95
N ASN A 379 -12.42 22.83 5.65
CA ASN A 379 -12.72 23.39 4.33
C ASN A 379 -12.67 22.35 3.18
N ILE A 380 -13.21 21.16 3.44
CA ILE A 380 -13.24 20.06 2.48
C ILE A 380 -14.42 20.24 1.50
N GLU A 381 -14.20 19.95 0.21
CA GLU A 381 -15.23 19.96 -0.83
C GLU A 381 -15.30 18.58 -1.52
N LEU A 382 -16.51 18.00 -1.58
CA LEU A 382 -16.78 16.75 -2.28
C LEU A 382 -17.11 17.05 -3.76
N ILE A 383 -16.13 16.83 -4.64
CA ILE A 383 -16.26 17.02 -6.09
C ILE A 383 -17.04 15.86 -6.73
N SER A 384 -16.78 14.62 -6.31
CA SER A 384 -17.48 13.43 -6.79
C SER A 384 -17.56 12.35 -5.71
N PRO A 385 -18.70 11.66 -5.53
CA PRO A 385 -19.97 11.88 -6.21
C PRO A 385 -20.74 13.07 -5.60
N ARG A 386 -20.96 14.14 -6.38
CA ARG A 386 -21.49 15.42 -5.88
C ARG A 386 -22.95 15.28 -5.47
N GLN A 387 -23.28 15.60 -4.21
CA GLN A 387 -24.64 15.54 -3.66
C GLN A 387 -25.31 14.15 -3.85
N GLN A 388 -24.52 13.07 -3.74
CA GLN A 388 -25.02 11.70 -3.78
C GLN A 388 -24.71 10.98 -2.46
N ALA A 389 -25.66 10.16 -2.04
CA ALA A 389 -25.64 9.38 -0.80
C ALA A 389 -24.90 8.04 -0.96
N HIS A 390 -24.40 7.72 -2.15
CA HIS A 390 -23.67 6.48 -2.41
C HIS A 390 -22.59 6.69 -3.47
N VAL A 391 -21.55 5.86 -3.39
CA VAL A 391 -20.57 5.64 -4.46
C VAL A 391 -21.04 4.46 -5.29
N ALA A 392 -20.90 4.58 -6.60
CA ALA A 392 -21.06 3.47 -7.55
C ALA A 392 -19.71 3.11 -8.18
N LEU A 393 -19.65 1.94 -8.81
CA LEU A 393 -18.53 1.58 -9.68
C LEU A 393 -18.45 2.54 -10.87
N ILE A 394 -17.24 2.92 -11.27
CA ILE A 394 -17.03 3.60 -12.54
C ILE A 394 -17.32 2.60 -13.67
N LEU A 395 -18.09 3.01 -14.68
CA LEU A 395 -18.45 2.17 -15.81
C LEU A 395 -17.20 1.54 -16.46
N GLY A 396 -17.17 0.20 -16.52
CA GLY A 396 -16.04 -0.57 -17.06
C GLY A 396 -14.77 -0.60 -16.19
N GLN A 397 -14.84 -0.16 -14.92
CA GLN A 397 -13.72 -0.25 -13.97
C GLN A 397 -14.08 -1.10 -12.74
N PRO A 398 -13.11 -1.84 -12.17
CA PRO A 398 -13.30 -2.65 -10.96
C PRO A 398 -13.25 -1.85 -9.64
N TYR A 399 -13.55 -0.53 -9.69
CA TYR A 399 -13.47 0.36 -8.53
C TYR A 399 -14.41 1.58 -8.66
N GLY A 400 -14.82 2.12 -7.51
CA GLY A 400 -15.42 3.45 -7.39
C GLY A 400 -14.35 4.52 -7.15
N LEU A 401 -14.73 5.80 -7.31
CA LEU A 401 -13.88 6.96 -7.06
C LEU A 401 -14.64 8.01 -6.25
N VAL A 402 -14.05 8.42 -5.13
CA VAL A 402 -14.41 9.65 -4.43
C VAL A 402 -13.33 10.69 -4.73
N LEU A 403 -13.74 11.86 -5.21
CA LEU A 403 -12.87 12.97 -5.58
C LEU A 403 -13.14 14.13 -4.64
N ILE A 404 -12.11 14.55 -3.90
CA ILE A 404 -12.24 15.56 -2.83
C ILE A 404 -11.19 16.65 -3.04
N ARG A 405 -11.58 17.92 -2.90
CA ARG A 405 -10.66 19.03 -2.74
C ARG A 405 -10.47 19.30 -1.25
N ALA A 406 -9.22 19.47 -0.81
CA ALA A 406 -8.89 19.81 0.58
C ALA A 406 -7.58 20.61 0.63
N PRO A 407 -7.43 21.57 1.55
CA PRO A 407 -6.21 22.36 1.69
C PRO A 407 -4.96 21.51 1.93
N ALA A 408 -3.80 21.96 1.46
CA ALA A 408 -2.55 21.18 1.53
C ALA A 408 -2.07 20.76 2.94
N ASN A 409 -2.52 21.41 4.02
CA ASN A 409 -2.24 20.99 5.41
C ASN A 409 -3.16 19.86 5.91
N ILE A 410 -4.29 19.61 5.24
CA ILE A 410 -5.26 18.58 5.61
C ILE A 410 -4.87 17.23 4.99
N GLU A 411 -4.57 16.26 5.85
CA GLU A 411 -4.35 14.87 5.46
C GLU A 411 -5.66 14.08 5.45
N LEU A 412 -5.97 13.40 4.34
CA LEU A 412 -7.09 12.48 4.26
C LEU A 412 -6.64 11.01 4.26
N THR A 413 -7.32 10.20 5.08
CA THR A 413 -7.24 8.74 5.09
C THR A 413 -8.63 8.15 4.96
N ALA A 414 -8.77 6.87 4.63
CA ALA A 414 -10.08 6.23 4.55
C ALA A 414 -10.08 4.79 5.07
N HIS A 415 -11.21 4.42 5.66
CA HIS A 415 -11.61 3.04 5.88
C HIS A 415 -12.60 2.65 4.80
N PHE A 416 -12.42 1.45 4.28
CA PHE A 416 -13.35 0.81 3.36
C PHE A 416 -13.70 -0.55 3.93
N ASN A 417 -14.94 -0.69 4.36
CA ASN A 417 -15.42 -1.82 5.13
C ASN A 417 -16.51 -2.56 4.36
N LEU A 418 -16.69 -3.84 4.68
CA LEU A 418 -17.79 -4.68 4.22
C LEU A 418 -18.32 -5.45 5.43
N PHE A 419 -19.54 -5.16 5.85
CA PHE A 419 -20.13 -5.68 7.09
C PHE A 419 -19.19 -5.46 8.30
N ASP A 420 -18.83 -4.20 8.54
CA ASP A 420 -17.87 -3.73 9.58
C ASP A 420 -16.42 -4.26 9.48
N LYS A 421 -16.09 -5.07 8.46
CA LYS A 421 -14.74 -5.63 8.29
C LYS A 421 -13.98 -4.88 7.20
N LYS A 422 -12.82 -4.34 7.57
CA LYS A 422 -11.89 -3.67 6.65
C LYS A 422 -11.52 -4.56 5.46
N VAL A 423 -11.61 -4.00 4.26
CA VAL A 423 -11.18 -4.63 3.01
C VAL A 423 -9.70 -4.32 2.78
N ASN A 424 -8.83 -5.31 3.02
CA ASN A 424 -7.39 -5.17 2.72
C ASN A 424 -7.16 -4.91 1.22
N GLY A 425 -6.28 -3.97 0.93
CA GLY A 425 -6.06 -3.45 -0.43
C GLY A 425 -7.30 -2.83 -1.11
N GLY A 426 -8.41 -2.65 -0.40
CA GLY A 426 -9.66 -2.14 -0.98
C GLY A 426 -9.71 -0.62 -1.15
N CYS A 427 -8.70 0.12 -0.67
CA CYS A 427 -8.62 1.57 -0.79
C CYS A 427 -7.24 2.02 -1.28
N ARG A 428 -7.20 3.03 -2.14
CA ARG A 428 -5.99 3.76 -2.51
C ARG A 428 -6.29 5.25 -2.58
N ILE A 429 -5.53 6.04 -1.84
CA ILE A 429 -5.64 7.51 -1.82
C ILE A 429 -4.38 8.10 -2.44
N ILE A 430 -4.56 9.05 -3.36
CA ILE A 430 -3.48 9.81 -3.99
C ILE A 430 -3.80 11.30 -3.81
N PHE A 431 -2.84 12.10 -3.36
CA PHE A 431 -2.97 13.55 -3.26
C PHE A 431 -2.17 14.24 -4.38
N ASP A 432 -2.86 15.01 -5.22
CA ASP A 432 -2.24 15.96 -6.15
C ASP A 432 -2.13 17.33 -5.44
N SER A 433 -0.95 17.61 -4.90
CA SER A 433 -0.65 18.85 -4.19
C SER A 433 -0.65 20.10 -5.08
N LYS A 434 -0.61 19.96 -6.42
CA LYS A 434 -0.73 21.11 -7.34
C LYS A 434 -2.19 21.48 -7.61
N LYS A 435 -3.10 20.51 -7.52
CA LYS A 435 -4.55 20.70 -7.70
C LYS A 435 -5.34 20.78 -6.36
N GLU A 436 -4.66 20.59 -5.23
CA GLU A 436 -5.25 20.39 -3.89
C GLU A 436 -6.34 19.31 -3.89
N LEU A 437 -6.06 18.19 -4.56
CA LEU A 437 -7.06 17.21 -4.97
C LEU A 437 -6.69 15.78 -4.52
N TYR A 438 -7.59 15.18 -3.75
CA TYR A 438 -7.52 13.79 -3.32
C TYR A 438 -8.34 12.88 -4.24
N LEU A 439 -7.67 11.89 -4.82
CA LEU A 439 -8.25 10.82 -5.62
C LEU A 439 -8.33 9.56 -4.75
N CYS A 440 -9.52 9.26 -4.23
CA CYS A 440 -9.77 8.13 -3.34
C CYS A 440 -10.46 7.00 -4.10
N TYR A 441 -9.69 5.99 -4.50
CA TYR A 441 -10.16 4.80 -5.21
C TYR A 441 -10.58 3.72 -4.24
N PHE A 442 -11.72 3.06 -4.51
CA PHE A 442 -12.28 2.00 -3.68
C PHE A 442 -12.59 0.76 -4.51
N ALA A 443 -11.91 -0.35 -4.24
CA ALA A 443 -12.04 -1.61 -4.97
C ALA A 443 -12.73 -2.68 -4.08
N PRO A 444 -14.00 -3.02 -4.34
CA PRO A 444 -14.72 -4.05 -3.60
C PRO A 444 -14.17 -5.45 -3.90
N ASN A 445 -14.13 -6.31 -2.88
CA ASN A 445 -13.60 -7.68 -3.01
C ASN A 445 -14.69 -8.75 -3.25
N ARG A 446 -15.96 -8.41 -3.06
CA ARG A 446 -17.15 -9.24 -3.34
C ARG A 446 -18.41 -8.36 -3.43
N ILE A 447 -19.54 -8.95 -3.80
CA ILE A 447 -20.88 -8.32 -3.70
C ILE A 447 -21.22 -8.04 -2.23
N GLY A 448 -21.92 -6.92 -1.98
CA GLY A 448 -22.43 -6.54 -0.67
C GLY A 448 -22.46 -5.03 -0.43
N LYS A 449 -23.04 -4.64 0.70
CA LYS A 449 -23.01 -3.26 1.19
C LYS A 449 -21.64 -2.95 1.78
N HIS A 450 -20.92 -2.02 1.15
CA HIS A 450 -19.66 -1.51 1.68
C HIS A 450 -19.86 -0.11 2.22
N ASP A 451 -18.99 0.29 3.15
CA ASP A 451 -19.03 1.60 3.79
C ASP A 451 -17.67 2.27 3.61
N ILE A 452 -17.68 3.49 3.07
CA ILE A 452 -16.51 4.35 2.98
C ILE A 452 -16.60 5.38 4.10
N THR A 453 -15.64 5.37 5.03
CA THR A 453 -15.45 6.47 5.99
C THR A 453 -14.13 7.15 5.71
N ILE A 454 -14.17 8.43 5.34
CA ILE A 454 -12.98 9.26 5.14
C ILE A 454 -12.74 10.06 6.42
N PHE A 455 -11.49 10.11 6.86
CA PHE A 455 -11.01 10.83 8.03
C PHE A 455 -10.05 11.93 7.61
N GLY A 456 -10.24 13.13 8.14
CA GLY A 456 -9.33 14.26 7.99
C GLY A 456 -8.50 14.50 9.24
N MET A 457 -7.29 15.02 9.05
CA MET A 457 -6.40 15.47 10.12
C MET A 457 -5.69 16.75 9.66
N ASP A 458 -5.72 17.79 10.49
CA ASP A 458 -4.93 18.99 10.27
C ASP A 458 -3.49 18.78 10.76
N ASN A 459 -2.52 18.84 9.85
CA ASN A 459 -1.09 18.64 10.17
C ASN A 459 -0.47 19.77 10.99
N ASP A 460 -1.05 20.96 10.94
CA ASP A 460 -0.61 22.13 11.69
C ASP A 460 -1.18 22.14 13.12
N SER A 461 -2.21 21.33 13.37
CA SER A 461 -2.76 21.14 14.72
C SER A 461 -1.76 20.41 15.63
N VAL A 462 -1.69 20.85 16.89
CA VAL A 462 -0.79 20.24 17.90
C VAL A 462 -1.25 18.83 18.29
N GLU A 463 -2.56 18.59 18.32
CA GLU A 463 -3.14 17.32 18.77
C GLU A 463 -3.14 16.22 17.70
N LYS A 464 -3.09 16.59 16.41
CA LYS A 464 -3.07 15.67 15.25
C LYS A 464 -4.14 14.58 15.31
N LEU A 465 -5.35 14.97 15.71
CA LEU A 465 -6.49 14.07 15.82
C LEU A 465 -7.13 13.82 14.46
N GLN A 466 -7.21 12.55 14.05
CA GLN A 466 -8.05 12.12 12.94
C GLN A 466 -9.53 12.22 13.34
N LYS A 467 -10.29 13.03 12.60
CA LYS A 467 -11.74 13.17 12.73
C LYS A 467 -12.42 12.58 11.49
N PRO A 468 -13.56 11.85 11.61
CA PRO A 468 -14.34 11.48 10.43
C PRO A 468 -14.84 12.77 9.75
N VAL A 469 -14.81 12.81 8.41
CA VAL A 469 -15.25 13.97 7.60
C VAL A 469 -16.40 13.59 6.67
N LEU A 470 -16.36 12.41 6.07
CA LEU A 470 -17.38 11.91 5.14
C LEU A 470 -17.65 10.44 5.43
N HIS A 471 -18.92 10.07 5.52
CA HIS A 471 -19.40 8.72 5.40
C HIS A 471 -20.23 8.59 4.12
N ILE A 472 -19.97 7.57 3.32
CA ILE A 472 -20.72 7.30 2.09
C ILE A 472 -20.79 5.79 1.80
N PRO A 473 -22.00 5.20 1.78
CA PRO A 473 -22.23 3.84 1.31
C PRO A 473 -21.69 3.57 -0.09
N PHE A 474 -21.34 2.32 -0.35
CA PHE A 474 -20.95 1.78 -1.65
C PHE A 474 -21.58 0.39 -1.81
N ASP A 475 -22.82 0.36 -2.28
CA ASP A 475 -23.56 -0.87 -2.54
C ASP A 475 -23.11 -1.51 -3.86
N VAL A 476 -22.57 -2.73 -3.77
CA VAL A 476 -22.06 -3.51 -4.91
C VAL A 476 -23.01 -4.68 -5.15
N THR A 477 -23.85 -4.57 -6.17
CA THR A 477 -24.87 -5.57 -6.54
C THR A 477 -24.35 -6.67 -7.46
N GLU A 478 -23.35 -6.36 -8.29
CA GLU A 478 -22.76 -7.28 -9.28
C GLU A 478 -21.23 -7.31 -9.18
N MET A 479 -20.62 -8.47 -9.45
CA MET A 479 -19.16 -8.61 -9.47
C MET A 479 -18.58 -8.18 -10.81
N ILE A 480 -17.55 -7.33 -10.76
CA ILE A 480 -16.74 -7.00 -11.94
C ILE A 480 -15.91 -8.22 -12.34
N GLN A 481 -15.84 -8.49 -13.64
CA GLN A 481 -14.87 -9.45 -14.18
C GLN A 481 -13.44 -8.96 -13.89
N ASN A 482 -12.66 -9.78 -13.17
CA ASN A 482 -11.31 -9.47 -12.67
C ASN A 482 -11.28 -8.37 -11.58
N PRO A 483 -11.64 -8.70 -10.32
CA PRO A 483 -11.49 -7.77 -9.20
C PRO A 483 -10.01 -7.38 -9.00
N VAL A 484 -9.77 -6.12 -8.65
CA VAL A 484 -8.44 -5.60 -8.33
C VAL A 484 -8.31 -5.33 -6.84
N SER A 485 -7.08 -5.14 -6.38
CA SER A 485 -6.81 -4.48 -5.10
C SER A 485 -5.56 -3.62 -5.23
N PHE A 486 -5.29 -2.75 -4.27
CA PHE A 486 -4.23 -1.77 -4.35
C PHE A 486 -3.14 -2.04 -3.30
N PRO A 487 -1.84 -1.91 -3.65
CA PRO A 487 -0.75 -1.94 -2.67
C PRO A 487 -1.07 -1.07 -1.44
N MET A 488 -0.85 -1.61 -0.24
CA MET A 488 -1.23 -0.92 1.00
C MET A 488 -0.15 0.12 1.34
N THR A 489 -0.23 1.28 0.70
CA THR A 489 0.71 2.41 0.82
C THR A 489 0.39 3.31 2.01
N THR A 490 1.42 3.87 2.64
CA THR A 490 1.30 4.94 3.65
C THR A 490 1.52 6.32 3.01
N LYS A 491 1.28 7.42 3.74
CA LYS A 491 1.61 8.78 3.29
C LYS A 491 3.08 8.92 2.89
N ALA A 492 3.99 8.33 3.66
CA ALA A 492 5.43 8.38 3.44
C ALA A 492 5.85 7.78 2.08
N PHE A 493 5.03 6.89 1.49
CA PHE A 493 5.22 6.39 0.12
C PHE A 493 5.18 7.52 -0.91
N TYR A 494 4.18 8.39 -0.79
CA TYR A 494 3.96 9.52 -1.70
C TYR A 494 4.91 10.68 -1.39
N ASP A 495 5.15 10.98 -0.11
CA ASP A 495 6.11 12.02 0.32
C ASP A 495 7.56 11.74 -0.17
N LEU A 496 7.92 10.46 -0.33
CA LEU A 496 9.21 10.01 -0.86
C LEU A 496 9.19 9.75 -2.38
N ASN A 497 8.11 10.13 -3.08
CA ASN A 497 7.93 9.94 -4.53
C ASN A 497 8.18 8.51 -5.02
N LEU A 498 7.69 7.52 -4.29
CA LEU A 498 7.81 6.11 -4.66
C LEU A 498 6.73 5.68 -5.67
N GLU A 499 7.05 4.69 -6.50
CA GLU A 499 6.09 4.03 -7.41
C GLU A 499 6.24 2.52 -7.33
N VAL A 500 5.16 1.78 -7.07
CA VAL A 500 5.14 0.33 -7.24
C VAL A 500 5.13 0.05 -8.74
N LEU A 501 6.20 -0.54 -9.26
CA LEU A 501 6.28 -0.98 -10.66
C LEU A 501 5.60 -2.35 -10.86
N SER A 502 5.71 -3.24 -9.87
CA SER A 502 4.98 -4.51 -9.84
C SER A 502 4.87 -5.05 -8.41
N PRO A 503 3.74 -5.68 -8.01
CA PRO A 503 2.49 -5.76 -8.75
C PRO A 503 1.60 -4.52 -8.55
N LYS A 504 1.13 -3.90 -9.65
CA LYS A 504 0.37 -2.62 -9.61
C LYS A 504 -1.11 -2.74 -9.22
N LYS A 505 -1.73 -3.90 -9.48
CA LYS A 505 -3.19 -4.13 -9.38
C LYS A 505 -3.60 -5.17 -8.33
N THR A 506 -2.71 -5.48 -7.40
CA THR A 506 -3.05 -6.31 -6.24
C THR A 506 -2.23 -5.91 -5.01
N HIS A 507 -2.81 -6.04 -3.81
CA HIS A 507 -2.07 -6.08 -2.55
C HIS A 507 -1.63 -7.50 -2.17
N LEU A 508 -2.27 -8.51 -2.76
CA LEU A 508 -2.09 -9.93 -2.48
C LEU A 508 -1.22 -10.56 -3.56
N ILE A 509 -0.10 -11.14 -3.16
CA ILE A 509 0.81 -11.91 -4.01
C ILE A 509 0.61 -13.39 -3.66
N LYS A 510 0.45 -14.24 -4.67
CA LYS A 510 0.41 -15.70 -4.47
C LYS A 510 1.78 -16.29 -4.75
N VAL A 511 2.21 -17.19 -3.88
CA VAL A 511 3.47 -17.95 -4.00
C VAL A 511 3.08 -19.42 -3.93
N ASP A 512 2.95 -20.03 -5.10
CA ASP A 512 2.55 -21.43 -5.31
C ASP A 512 3.28 -22.03 -6.54
N ASN A 513 3.04 -23.32 -6.82
CA ASN A 513 3.42 -24.00 -8.08
C ASN A 513 4.90 -23.81 -8.51
N GLY A 514 5.83 -23.95 -7.55
CA GLY A 514 7.27 -23.83 -7.81
C GLY A 514 7.86 -22.42 -7.71
N THR A 515 7.02 -21.39 -7.65
CA THR A 515 7.46 -20.03 -7.27
C THR A 515 7.89 -20.03 -5.81
N LYS A 516 9.14 -19.66 -5.53
CA LYS A 516 9.69 -19.67 -4.15
C LYS A 516 9.69 -18.31 -3.46
N THR A 517 9.33 -17.25 -4.19
CA THR A 517 9.50 -15.87 -3.76
C THR A 517 8.39 -14.97 -4.28
N ALA A 518 7.90 -14.06 -3.46
CA ALA A 518 7.27 -12.84 -3.96
C ALA A 518 8.35 -11.85 -4.40
N LEU A 519 8.18 -11.24 -5.58
CA LEU A 519 8.98 -10.10 -6.05
C LEU A 519 8.10 -8.85 -6.12
N ILE A 520 8.52 -7.81 -5.41
CA ILE A 520 7.95 -6.47 -5.49
C ILE A 520 9.00 -5.56 -6.11
N MET A 521 8.64 -4.78 -7.13
CA MET A 521 9.53 -3.84 -7.81
C MET A 521 9.08 -2.41 -7.51
N ILE A 522 9.99 -1.56 -7.02
CA ILE A 522 9.69 -0.18 -6.61
C ILE A 522 10.67 0.79 -7.26
N ARG A 523 10.15 1.80 -7.95
CA ARG A 523 10.92 2.97 -8.35
C ARG A 523 10.98 3.94 -7.18
N ALA A 524 12.17 4.46 -6.92
CA ALA A 524 12.44 5.44 -5.88
C ALA A 524 13.41 6.50 -6.43
N PRO A 525 13.40 7.74 -5.90
CA PRO A 525 14.45 8.72 -6.13
C PRO A 525 15.84 8.19 -5.72
N TYR A 526 16.90 8.70 -6.34
CA TYR A 526 18.28 8.24 -6.09
C TYR A 526 18.76 8.48 -4.65
N ASP A 527 18.14 9.42 -3.93
CA ASP A 527 18.45 9.75 -2.53
C ASP A 527 17.65 8.90 -1.53
N VAL A 528 16.90 7.89 -1.97
CA VAL A 528 16.06 7.04 -1.11
C VAL A 528 16.59 5.60 -1.04
N GLU A 529 16.76 5.10 0.18
CA GLU A 529 17.10 3.71 0.51
C GLU A 529 15.83 2.93 0.88
N LEU A 530 15.74 1.67 0.44
CA LEU A 530 14.68 0.74 0.86
C LEU A 530 15.25 -0.43 1.69
N VAL A 531 14.51 -0.84 2.71
CA VAL A 531 14.67 -2.09 3.46
C VAL A 531 13.31 -2.75 3.64
N GLY A 532 13.25 -3.97 4.17
CA GLY A 532 11.98 -4.67 4.30
C GLY A 532 12.07 -5.95 5.10
N HIS A 533 10.93 -6.40 5.59
CA HIS A 533 10.81 -7.52 6.51
C HIS A 533 9.57 -8.35 6.14
N LEU A 534 9.64 -9.66 6.36
CA LEU A 534 8.49 -10.56 6.22
C LEU A 534 7.97 -10.91 7.61
N GLN A 535 6.67 -10.79 7.84
CA GLN A 535 6.03 -11.18 9.10
C GLN A 535 4.99 -12.28 8.89
N ASP A 536 4.87 -13.20 9.86
CA ASP A 536 3.74 -14.14 9.93
C ASP A 536 2.46 -13.46 10.47
N LYS A 537 1.35 -14.21 10.51
CA LYS A 537 0.08 -13.76 11.12
C LYS A 537 0.19 -13.40 12.62
N SER A 538 1.24 -13.87 13.31
CA SER A 538 1.52 -13.58 14.72
C SER A 538 2.45 -12.38 14.89
N GLN A 539 2.77 -11.66 13.81
CA GLN A 539 3.67 -10.50 13.75
C GLN A 539 5.14 -10.82 14.07
N ASN A 540 5.54 -12.10 14.01
CA ASN A 540 6.94 -12.48 14.15
C ASN A 540 7.68 -12.20 12.84
N ASN A 541 8.84 -11.52 12.92
CA ASN A 541 9.72 -11.35 11.77
C ASN A 541 10.36 -12.69 11.37
N ILE A 542 10.18 -13.11 10.12
CA ILE A 542 10.86 -14.29 9.58
C ILE A 542 12.31 -13.91 9.23
N ALA A 543 13.25 -14.49 9.99
CA ALA A 543 14.68 -14.23 9.80
C ALA A 543 15.14 -14.65 8.40
N ASN A 544 15.96 -13.81 7.76
CA ASN A 544 16.60 -14.06 6.46
C ASN A 544 15.61 -14.35 5.30
N ALA A 545 14.35 -13.98 5.44
CA ALA A 545 13.28 -14.22 4.46
C ALA A 545 13.13 -13.10 3.41
N HIS A 546 14.11 -12.22 3.25
CA HIS A 546 14.06 -11.13 2.28
C HIS A 546 15.43 -10.81 1.67
N SER A 547 15.42 -10.27 0.45
CA SER A 547 16.59 -9.70 -0.21
C SER A 547 16.15 -8.46 -0.99
N ILE A 548 16.73 -7.30 -0.68
CA ILE A 548 16.31 -6.00 -1.21
C ILE A 548 17.54 -5.24 -1.67
N TYR A 549 17.54 -4.86 -2.95
CA TYR A 549 18.64 -4.13 -3.58
C TYR A 549 18.15 -3.22 -4.70
N TYR A 550 18.93 -2.20 -5.03
CA TYR A 550 18.70 -1.35 -6.19
C TYR A 550 19.36 -1.97 -7.43
N ASP A 551 18.57 -2.23 -8.48
CA ASP A 551 19.09 -2.66 -9.76
C ASP A 551 19.53 -1.43 -10.57
N LYS A 552 20.84 -1.27 -10.74
CA LYS A 552 21.44 -0.14 -11.47
C LYS A 552 21.25 -0.22 -12.99
N GLN A 553 20.97 -1.40 -13.54
CA GLN A 553 20.75 -1.57 -14.98
C GLN A 553 19.30 -1.22 -15.34
N GLU A 554 18.35 -1.68 -14.51
CA GLU A 554 16.91 -1.46 -14.73
C GLU A 554 16.37 -0.17 -14.08
N GLY A 555 17.11 0.43 -13.15
CA GLY A 555 16.77 1.72 -12.54
C GLY A 555 15.69 1.66 -11.45
N PHE A 556 15.53 0.53 -10.78
CA PHE A 556 14.54 0.35 -9.71
C PHE A 556 14.97 -0.66 -8.64
N TRP A 557 14.33 -0.63 -7.48
CA TRP A 557 14.54 -1.60 -6.41
C TRP A 557 13.82 -2.92 -6.69
N LYS A 558 14.52 -4.03 -6.48
CA LYS A 558 13.97 -5.39 -6.47
C LYS A 558 13.88 -5.87 -5.03
N CYS A 559 12.67 -6.13 -4.55
CA CYS A 559 12.39 -6.56 -3.19
C CYS A 559 11.84 -7.99 -3.22
N TYR A 560 12.70 -8.97 -2.94
CA TYR A 560 12.33 -10.38 -2.84
C TYR A 560 11.94 -10.75 -1.41
N PHE A 561 10.90 -11.55 -1.26
CA PHE A 561 10.43 -12.12 0.00
C PHE A 561 10.17 -13.62 -0.15
N ALA A 562 10.68 -14.44 0.77
CA ALA A 562 10.62 -15.90 0.74
C ALA A 562 9.90 -16.44 1.99
N PRO A 563 8.61 -16.82 1.88
CA PRO A 563 7.88 -17.51 2.94
C PRO A 563 8.59 -18.79 3.40
N ASN A 564 8.59 -19.04 4.71
CA ASN A 564 9.23 -20.21 5.31
C ASN A 564 8.29 -21.41 5.47
N GLU A 565 6.97 -21.20 5.37
CA GLU A 565 5.94 -22.25 5.48
C GLU A 565 4.66 -21.84 4.72
N ASN A 566 3.69 -22.75 4.63
CA ASN A 566 2.38 -22.46 4.06
C ASN A 566 1.58 -21.54 4.99
N GLY A 567 1.06 -20.42 4.49
CA GLY A 567 0.36 -19.46 5.35
C GLY A 567 0.05 -18.13 4.66
N MET A 568 -0.26 -17.13 5.48
CA MET A 568 -0.29 -15.73 5.06
C MET A 568 0.83 -14.99 5.75
N PHE A 569 1.50 -14.11 5.01
CA PHE A 569 2.58 -13.27 5.51
C PHE A 569 2.36 -11.82 5.08
N ASP A 570 2.84 -10.87 5.85
CA ASP A 570 2.87 -9.46 5.46
C ASP A 570 4.33 -9.08 5.09
N ALA A 571 4.53 -8.69 3.83
CA ALA A 571 5.78 -8.18 3.31
C ALA A 571 5.79 -6.65 3.46
N HIS A 572 6.51 -6.17 4.45
CA HIS A 572 6.66 -4.76 4.77
C HIS A 572 7.90 -4.18 4.09
N ILE A 573 7.75 -3.06 3.39
CA ILE A 573 8.85 -2.30 2.81
C ILE A 573 8.88 -0.93 3.47
N PHE A 574 10.05 -0.55 3.96
CA PHE A 574 10.34 0.70 4.64
C PHE A 574 11.33 1.52 3.81
N ALA A 575 11.20 2.83 3.84
CA ALA A 575 12.05 3.75 3.10
C ALA A 575 12.63 4.85 3.99
N ARG A 576 13.73 5.46 3.52
CA ARG A 576 14.37 6.62 4.15
C ARG A 576 15.20 7.40 3.14
N LYS A 577 15.31 8.72 3.30
CA LYS A 577 16.30 9.52 2.55
C LYS A 577 17.71 9.31 3.11
N GLN A 578 18.71 9.15 2.24
CA GLN A 578 20.14 8.99 2.60
C GLN A 578 20.69 10.15 3.44
N SER A 579 20.17 11.37 3.22
CA SER A 579 20.54 12.56 4.00
C SER A 579 19.93 12.59 5.41
N ASN A 580 18.95 11.72 5.71
CA ASN A 580 18.23 11.72 6.98
C ASN A 580 18.74 10.58 7.89
N THR A 581 19.27 10.94 9.06
CA THR A 581 19.78 10.00 10.06
C THR A 581 18.69 9.33 10.90
N GLN A 582 17.41 9.68 10.70
CA GLN A 582 16.26 9.04 11.35
C GLN A 582 16.12 7.54 10.99
N ARG A 583 15.12 6.90 11.59
CA ARG A 583 14.75 5.50 11.30
C ARG A 583 14.03 5.39 9.96
N TYR A 584 14.09 4.19 9.39
CA TYR A 584 13.26 3.79 8.25
C TYR A 584 11.76 3.84 8.61
N THR A 585 10.94 4.35 7.69
CA THR A 585 9.49 4.49 7.86
C THR A 585 8.76 3.52 6.93
N LEU A 586 7.71 2.85 7.42
CA LEU A 586 6.90 1.94 6.61
C LEU A 586 6.25 2.71 5.45
N VAL A 587 6.49 2.27 4.21
CA VAL A 587 5.93 2.92 3.01
C VAL A 587 4.91 2.06 2.29
N VAL A 588 5.10 0.74 2.19
CA VAL A 588 4.12 -0.15 1.56
C VAL A 588 4.14 -1.54 2.18
N THR A 589 2.94 -2.14 2.28
CA THR A 589 2.75 -3.54 2.67
C THR A 589 2.06 -4.30 1.54
N PHE A 590 2.50 -5.54 1.32
CA PHE A 590 1.78 -6.54 0.52
C PHE A 590 1.49 -7.76 1.40
N GLN A 591 0.36 -8.43 1.16
CA GLN A 591 0.09 -9.73 1.74
C GLN A 591 0.60 -10.82 0.79
N ILE A 592 1.20 -11.88 1.32
CA ILE A 592 1.65 -13.04 0.56
C ILE A 592 0.84 -14.25 1.02
N GLU A 593 0.08 -14.87 0.11
CA GLU A 593 -0.51 -16.20 0.30
C GLU A 593 0.50 -17.25 -0.20
N ALA A 594 1.07 -18.02 0.72
CA ALA A 594 2.09 -19.02 0.44
C ALA A 594 1.49 -20.43 0.53
N LYS A 595 1.65 -21.22 -0.53
CA LYS A 595 1.22 -22.62 -0.64
C LYS A 595 2.34 -23.46 -1.24
N GLU A 596 2.35 -24.75 -0.89
CA GLU A 596 3.33 -25.73 -1.38
C GLU A 596 4.80 -25.37 -1.10
N ILE A 597 5.05 -24.64 -0.01
CA ILE A 597 6.40 -24.26 0.43
C ILE A 597 7.19 -25.51 0.85
N SER A 598 8.45 -25.59 0.40
CA SER A 598 9.38 -26.67 0.69
C SER A 598 9.72 -26.77 2.18
N LYS A 599 9.89 -28.01 2.68
CA LYS A 599 10.39 -28.29 4.05
C LYS A 599 11.75 -27.65 4.36
N SER A 600 12.55 -27.40 3.32
CA SER A 600 13.76 -26.58 3.39
C SER A 600 13.47 -25.27 2.67
N PRO A 601 12.99 -24.23 3.38
CA PRO A 601 12.61 -22.97 2.77
C PRO A 601 13.83 -22.20 2.26
N LEU A 602 13.60 -21.37 1.25
CA LEU A 602 14.57 -20.43 0.72
C LEU A 602 14.89 -19.36 1.78
N THR A 603 16.17 -19.16 2.07
CA THR A 603 16.64 -18.06 2.92
C THR A 603 17.80 -17.33 2.25
N TYR A 604 17.92 -16.04 2.52
CA TYR A 604 18.94 -15.18 1.91
C TYR A 604 20.08 -14.88 2.90
N PRO A 605 21.34 -15.03 2.50
CA PRO A 605 22.43 -14.49 3.29
C PRO A 605 22.33 -12.95 3.33
N HIS A 606 22.95 -12.32 4.32
CA HIS A 606 22.96 -10.87 4.37
C HIS A 606 23.85 -10.35 3.24
N MET A 607 23.26 -9.65 2.27
CA MET A 607 23.92 -9.12 1.07
C MET A 607 23.90 -7.60 1.10
N TRP A 608 25.02 -6.99 0.73
CA TRP A 608 25.15 -5.53 0.58
C TRP A 608 24.97 -5.16 -0.89
N GLN A 609 24.56 -3.92 -1.18
CA GLN A 609 24.37 -3.39 -2.55
C GLN A 609 25.58 -3.67 -3.47
N LEU A 610 26.81 -3.66 -2.94
CA LEU A 610 28.03 -3.95 -3.70
C LEU A 610 28.07 -5.37 -4.29
N PHE A 611 27.36 -6.33 -3.71
CA PHE A 611 27.20 -7.68 -4.28
C PHE A 611 26.53 -7.63 -5.66
N HIS A 612 25.44 -6.86 -5.75
CA HIS A 612 24.66 -6.68 -6.97
C HIS A 612 25.38 -5.76 -7.96
N ASP A 613 26.01 -4.68 -7.48
CA ASP A 613 26.83 -3.78 -8.30
C ASP A 613 27.99 -4.47 -9.03
N LEU A 614 28.51 -5.57 -8.47
CA LEU A 614 29.61 -6.36 -9.03
C LEU A 614 29.14 -7.63 -9.76
N ASN A 615 27.84 -7.82 -9.95
CA ASN A 615 27.23 -9.02 -10.56
C ASN A 615 27.79 -10.33 -9.97
N LEU A 616 27.85 -10.42 -8.64
CA LEU A 616 28.29 -11.62 -7.95
C LEU A 616 27.17 -12.66 -7.89
N GLU A 617 27.54 -13.94 -7.93
CA GLU A 617 26.61 -15.05 -7.74
C GLU A 617 27.17 -16.04 -6.73
N VAL A 618 26.29 -16.63 -5.92
CA VAL A 618 26.63 -17.78 -5.06
C VAL A 618 26.26 -19.05 -5.81
N GLU A 619 27.27 -19.81 -6.24
CA GLU A 619 27.08 -21.08 -6.94
C GLU A 619 26.82 -22.23 -5.94
N SER A 620 27.44 -22.18 -4.76
CA SER A 620 27.15 -23.13 -3.68
C SER A 620 27.50 -22.53 -2.31
N PRO A 621 26.67 -22.72 -1.27
CA PRO A 621 25.33 -23.27 -1.34
C PRO A 621 24.34 -22.24 -1.91
N LYS A 622 23.42 -22.69 -2.78
CA LYS A 622 22.33 -21.84 -3.27
C LYS A 622 21.21 -21.76 -2.23
N ASN A 623 20.48 -20.65 -2.24
CA ASN A 623 19.18 -20.52 -1.56
C ASN A 623 19.19 -20.68 -0.02
N CYS A 624 20.32 -20.46 0.66
CA CYS A 624 20.37 -20.45 2.12
C CYS A 624 21.17 -19.28 2.71
N SER A 625 20.76 -18.85 3.91
CA SER A 625 21.48 -17.89 4.76
C SER A 625 22.52 -18.54 5.69
N THR A 626 22.36 -19.83 5.94
CA THR A 626 23.11 -20.59 6.94
C THR A 626 23.78 -21.78 6.28
N ILE A 627 25.09 -21.92 6.48
CA ILE A 627 25.87 -23.07 6.02
C ILE A 627 25.66 -24.23 7.00
N ILE A 628 25.37 -25.42 6.48
CA ILE A 628 25.30 -26.64 7.27
C ILE A 628 26.74 -27.13 7.53
N TRP A 629 27.11 -27.26 8.80
CA TRP A 629 28.42 -27.79 9.20
C TRP A 629 28.53 -29.29 8.86
N SER A 630 29.58 -29.66 8.12
CA SER A 630 29.85 -31.07 7.78
C SER A 630 30.62 -31.77 8.91
N LYS A 631 30.23 -33.02 9.19
CA LYS A 631 30.96 -33.90 10.12
C LYS A 631 32.10 -34.69 9.47
N THR A 632 32.30 -34.60 8.15
CA THR A 632 33.28 -35.42 7.42
C THR A 632 34.57 -34.71 7.07
N VAL A 633 34.58 -33.37 7.06
CA VAL A 633 35.72 -32.52 6.70
C VAL A 633 35.86 -31.36 7.69
N PRO A 634 37.09 -30.94 8.04
CA PRO A 634 37.33 -29.88 9.02
C PRO A 634 37.10 -28.44 8.50
N TYR A 635 36.40 -28.28 7.38
CA TYR A 635 36.07 -26.99 6.78
C TYR A 635 34.77 -27.05 5.97
N VAL A 636 34.17 -25.89 5.70
CA VAL A 636 33.09 -25.72 4.71
C VAL A 636 33.59 -24.97 3.47
N GLU A 637 32.91 -25.17 2.35
CA GLU A 637 33.17 -24.52 1.07
C GLU A 637 32.00 -23.62 0.66
N ILE A 638 32.32 -22.43 0.18
CA ILE A 638 31.41 -21.56 -0.58
C ILE A 638 32.03 -21.34 -1.96
N LEU A 639 31.25 -21.61 -3.01
CA LEU A 639 31.61 -21.37 -4.40
C LEU A 639 30.89 -20.12 -4.91
N MET A 640 31.64 -19.21 -5.53
CA MET A 640 31.09 -17.95 -6.05
C MET A 640 31.55 -17.65 -7.48
N ARG A 641 30.66 -17.07 -8.27
CA ARG A 641 30.98 -16.47 -9.56
C ARG A 641 31.24 -14.98 -9.39
N ALA A 642 32.24 -14.49 -10.12
CA ALA A 642 32.59 -13.07 -10.16
C ALA A 642 33.24 -12.75 -11.53
N SER A 643 33.09 -11.52 -12.01
CA SER A 643 33.77 -11.05 -13.22
C SER A 643 35.29 -11.09 -13.08
N ASN A 644 36.02 -11.19 -14.20
CA ASN A 644 37.47 -11.40 -14.20
C ASN A 644 38.29 -10.30 -13.49
N ASN A 645 37.74 -9.09 -13.42
CA ASN A 645 38.29 -7.90 -12.76
C ASN A 645 37.92 -7.79 -11.27
N VAL A 646 37.24 -8.78 -10.70
CA VAL A 646 36.85 -8.81 -9.28
C VAL A 646 37.66 -9.86 -8.52
N GLN A 647 38.21 -9.43 -7.39
CA GLN A 647 38.94 -10.25 -6.42
C GLN A 647 38.05 -10.51 -5.21
N LEU A 648 37.93 -11.77 -4.78
CA LEU A 648 37.25 -12.15 -3.55
C LEU A 648 38.25 -12.54 -2.46
N THR A 649 37.90 -12.21 -1.22
CA THR A 649 38.58 -12.68 0.00
C THR A 649 37.53 -12.98 1.07
N CYS A 650 37.88 -13.70 2.12
CA CYS A 650 36.95 -14.07 3.18
C CYS A 650 37.57 -13.97 4.58
N SER A 651 36.71 -13.91 5.61
CA SER A 651 37.07 -14.10 7.01
C SER A 651 36.01 -14.93 7.74
N ILE A 652 36.41 -15.61 8.80
CA ILE A 652 35.52 -16.28 9.76
C ILE A 652 35.67 -15.64 11.13
N HIS A 653 34.54 -15.40 11.78
CA HIS A 653 34.45 -14.85 13.13
C HIS A 653 33.60 -15.77 14.01
N ASN A 654 34.07 -16.09 15.21
CA ASN A 654 33.32 -16.82 16.24
C ASN A 654 32.93 -15.84 17.36
N ASN A 655 31.64 -15.63 17.59
CA ASN A 655 31.14 -14.58 18.50
C ASN A 655 31.85 -13.22 18.26
N ASP A 656 31.89 -12.80 16.99
CA ASP A 656 32.56 -11.61 16.45
C ASP A 656 34.10 -11.56 16.56
N VAL A 657 34.74 -12.49 17.28
CA VAL A 657 36.21 -12.63 17.33
C VAL A 657 36.74 -13.26 16.04
N TYR A 658 37.68 -12.57 15.38
CA TYR A 658 38.34 -13.05 14.17
C TYR A 658 39.15 -14.34 14.41
N VAL A 659 39.04 -15.29 13.48
CA VAL A 659 39.75 -16.57 13.52
C VAL A 659 40.97 -16.54 12.60
N GLU A 660 42.16 -16.42 13.19
CA GLU A 660 43.43 -16.41 12.47
C GLU A 660 43.64 -17.69 11.64
N ASN A 661 43.98 -17.51 10.36
CA ASN A 661 44.18 -18.58 9.37
C ASN A 661 43.00 -19.56 9.24
N GLY A 662 41.79 -19.13 9.66
CA GLY A 662 40.55 -19.89 9.53
C GLY A 662 39.94 -19.86 8.12
N THR A 663 40.54 -19.16 7.15
CA THR A 663 39.98 -19.04 5.79
C THR A 663 41.02 -19.13 4.67
N LEU A 664 40.62 -19.74 3.55
CA LEU A 664 41.37 -19.74 2.29
C LEU A 664 40.48 -19.28 1.13
N ALA A 665 40.91 -18.23 0.42
CA ALA A 665 40.27 -17.78 -0.81
C ALA A 665 41.17 -18.10 -2.00
N GLN A 666 40.70 -18.97 -2.90
CA GLN A 666 41.44 -19.39 -4.09
C GLN A 666 40.55 -19.45 -5.33
N PHE A 667 41.15 -19.45 -6.52
CA PHE A 667 40.39 -19.45 -7.77
C PHE A 667 40.48 -20.82 -8.48
N ASN A 668 39.35 -21.35 -8.93
CA ASN A 668 39.30 -22.53 -9.78
C ASN A 668 39.16 -22.07 -11.24
N ARG A 669 40.26 -22.18 -12.01
CA ARG A 669 40.28 -21.84 -13.44
C ARG A 669 39.44 -22.78 -14.30
N GLU A 670 39.41 -24.07 -13.97
CA GLU A 670 38.64 -25.10 -14.72
C GLU A 670 37.13 -24.87 -14.63
N ARG A 671 36.64 -24.47 -13.45
CA ARG A 671 35.21 -24.17 -13.21
C ARG A 671 34.84 -22.70 -13.41
N ASN A 672 35.82 -21.81 -13.58
CA ASN A 672 35.65 -20.36 -13.56
C ASN A 672 34.90 -19.85 -12.31
N LEU A 673 35.31 -20.31 -11.13
CA LEU A 673 34.69 -20.01 -9.83
C LEU A 673 35.73 -19.66 -8.78
N TRP A 674 35.40 -18.75 -7.87
CA TRP A 674 36.08 -18.58 -6.59
C TRP A 674 35.66 -19.71 -5.65
N GLN A 675 36.64 -20.28 -4.95
CA GLN A 675 36.47 -21.29 -3.92
C GLN A 675 36.94 -20.68 -2.59
N LEU A 676 35.99 -20.51 -1.67
CA LEU A 676 36.17 -19.84 -0.39
C LEU A 676 35.97 -20.88 0.71
N LEU A 677 37.04 -21.24 1.40
CA LEU A 677 37.02 -22.27 2.43
C LEU A 677 37.10 -21.64 3.83
N PHE A 678 36.37 -22.23 4.78
CA PHE A 678 36.25 -21.74 6.15
C PHE A 678 36.40 -22.89 7.16
N ALA A 679 37.39 -22.79 8.06
CA ALA A 679 37.75 -23.77 9.06
C ALA A 679 37.55 -23.17 10.48
N PRO A 680 36.48 -23.55 11.19
CA PRO A 680 36.23 -23.09 12.55
C PRO A 680 37.23 -23.71 13.54
N GLN A 681 37.64 -22.93 14.55
CA GLN A 681 38.55 -23.37 15.62
C GLN A 681 37.81 -23.63 16.95
N ARG A 682 36.51 -23.34 17.01
CA ARG A 682 35.66 -23.40 18.20
C ARG A 682 34.28 -23.92 17.80
N THR A 683 33.50 -24.37 18.78
CA THR A 683 32.07 -24.67 18.59
C THR A 683 31.22 -23.40 18.75
N GLY A 684 29.94 -23.49 18.41
CA GLY A 684 28.96 -22.39 18.48
C GLY A 684 28.84 -21.58 17.17
N GLU A 685 28.34 -20.35 17.30
CA GLU A 685 28.02 -19.48 16.16
C GLU A 685 29.25 -18.91 15.46
N HIS A 686 29.20 -18.92 14.13
CA HIS A 686 30.22 -18.35 13.27
C HIS A 686 29.59 -17.48 12.17
N LYS A 687 30.17 -16.30 11.95
CA LYS A 687 29.87 -15.42 10.81
C LYS A 687 30.94 -15.61 9.74
N LEU A 688 30.52 -15.93 8.53
CA LEU A 688 31.38 -16.15 7.36
C LEU A 688 31.24 -14.93 6.44
N ASN A 689 32.21 -14.01 6.51
CA ASN A 689 32.21 -12.78 5.74
C ASN A 689 32.95 -12.98 4.42
N ILE A 690 32.37 -12.53 3.33
CA ILE A 690 32.99 -12.51 2.01
C ILE A 690 33.11 -11.05 1.57
N PHE A 691 34.31 -10.68 1.17
CA PHE A 691 34.68 -9.34 0.75
C PHE A 691 35.02 -9.35 -0.73
N ALA A 692 34.57 -8.32 -1.46
CA ALA A 692 34.92 -8.12 -2.86
C ALA A 692 35.65 -6.80 -3.07
N LYS A 693 36.48 -6.80 -4.11
CA LYS A 693 37.27 -5.66 -4.55
C LYS A 693 37.44 -5.71 -6.07
N GLN A 694 37.15 -4.60 -6.76
CA GLN A 694 37.61 -4.45 -8.15
C GLN A 694 39.13 -4.28 -8.18
N MET A 695 39.82 -4.91 -9.13
CA MET A 695 41.29 -4.87 -9.23
C MET A 695 41.87 -3.45 -9.39
N THR A 696 41.08 -2.51 -9.92
CA THR A 696 41.42 -1.08 -10.05
C THR A 696 41.24 -0.27 -8.76
N SER A 697 40.47 -0.78 -7.80
CA SER A 697 40.25 -0.14 -6.50
C SER A 697 41.41 -0.44 -5.55
N VAL A 698 41.56 0.35 -4.49
CA VAL A 698 42.35 -0.04 -3.31
C VAL A 698 41.45 -0.68 -2.24
N LYS A 699 40.21 -0.20 -2.10
CA LYS A 699 39.25 -0.58 -1.06
C LYS A 699 38.58 -1.93 -1.36
N SER A 700 38.53 -2.79 -0.34
CA SER A 700 37.73 -4.02 -0.28
C SER A 700 36.62 -3.82 0.74
N ALA A 701 35.44 -4.39 0.50
CA ALA A 701 34.29 -4.29 1.41
C ALA A 701 33.51 -5.60 1.46
N VAL A 702 32.79 -5.85 2.57
CA VAL A 702 31.91 -7.02 2.71
C VAL A 702 30.80 -6.91 1.66
N VAL A 703 30.55 -8.01 0.95
CA VAL A 703 29.47 -8.14 -0.05
C VAL A 703 28.41 -9.13 0.37
N VAL A 704 28.77 -10.20 1.07
CA VAL A 704 27.82 -11.19 1.59
C VAL A 704 28.33 -11.81 2.89
N GLN A 705 27.41 -12.11 3.81
CA GLN A 705 27.65 -12.78 5.08
C GLN A 705 26.69 -13.96 5.25
N PHE A 706 27.26 -15.12 5.57
CA PHE A 706 26.51 -16.32 5.98
C PHE A 706 26.71 -16.60 7.47
N ASN A 707 25.74 -17.28 8.08
CA ASN A 707 25.87 -17.82 9.43
C ASN A 707 26.22 -19.32 9.39
N MET A 708 26.82 -19.85 10.45
CA MET A 708 27.12 -21.27 10.58
C MET A 708 27.20 -21.67 12.06
N HIS A 709 26.41 -22.66 12.47
CA HIS A 709 26.50 -23.23 13.82
C HIS A 709 27.36 -24.50 13.81
N VAL A 710 28.41 -24.52 14.64
CA VAL A 710 29.36 -25.63 14.73
C VAL A 710 29.11 -26.41 16.02
N THR A 711 28.51 -27.59 15.91
CA THR A 711 28.18 -28.44 17.08
C THR A 711 29.39 -29.19 17.63
N GLU A 712 30.28 -29.66 16.77
CA GLU A 712 31.47 -30.44 17.12
C GLU A 712 32.62 -30.15 16.14
N LEU A 713 33.86 -30.14 16.64
CA LEU A 713 35.05 -29.99 15.80
C LEU A 713 35.62 -31.38 15.48
N GLN A 714 35.97 -31.62 14.21
CA GLN A 714 36.61 -32.86 13.78
C GLN A 714 38.10 -32.89 14.20
N ARG A 715 38.85 -31.86 13.79
CA ARG A 715 40.21 -31.58 14.26
C ARG A 715 40.52 -30.08 14.06
N PRO A 716 41.41 -29.47 14.84
CA PRO A 716 41.95 -28.15 14.51
C PRO A 716 42.61 -28.18 13.13
N MET A 717 42.31 -27.18 12.30
CA MET A 717 42.89 -27.00 10.97
C MET A 717 43.09 -25.51 10.72
N LYS A 718 44.30 -25.07 10.44
CA LYS A 718 44.57 -23.74 9.89
C LYS A 718 44.81 -23.90 8.38
N PHE A 719 44.42 -22.94 7.56
CA PHE A 719 44.82 -22.91 6.15
C PHE A 719 46.21 -22.28 5.98
N PRO A 720 46.96 -22.62 4.93
CA PRO A 720 48.17 -21.90 4.57
C PRO A 720 47.87 -20.45 4.18
N ILE A 721 48.81 -19.54 4.43
CA ILE A 721 48.71 -18.14 4.02
C ILE A 721 49.05 -18.03 2.53
N ILE A 722 48.15 -17.42 1.75
CA ILE A 722 48.49 -16.80 0.46
C ILE A 722 48.73 -15.31 0.72
N TYR A 723 49.96 -14.83 0.48
CA TYR A 723 50.37 -13.47 0.84
C TYR A 723 49.62 -12.40 0.04
N SER A 724 49.26 -11.31 0.72
CA SER A 724 48.36 -10.25 0.21
C SER A 724 48.80 -9.59 -1.08
N HIS A 725 50.11 -9.39 -1.29
CA HIS A 725 50.67 -8.74 -2.48
C HIS A 725 50.49 -9.56 -3.77
N ILE A 726 50.31 -10.88 -3.67
CA ILE A 726 50.22 -11.80 -4.82
C ILE A 726 48.81 -12.42 -4.98
N LYS A 727 47.82 -11.98 -4.19
CA LYS A 727 46.43 -12.46 -4.29
C LYS A 727 45.77 -12.17 -5.65
N THR A 728 46.36 -11.30 -6.48
CA THR A 728 45.92 -11.03 -7.86
C THR A 728 46.27 -12.16 -8.83
N SER A 729 47.30 -12.97 -8.55
CA SER A 729 47.78 -14.03 -9.44
C SER A 729 46.87 -15.26 -9.52
N LYS A 730 45.73 -15.28 -8.80
CA LYS A 730 44.74 -16.38 -8.80
C LYS A 730 45.38 -17.76 -8.49
N ILE A 731 46.23 -17.80 -7.47
CA ILE A 731 46.88 -18.99 -6.93
C ILE A 731 45.82 -20.01 -6.46
N ARG A 732 46.14 -21.31 -6.60
CA ARG A 732 45.30 -22.43 -6.14
C ARG A 732 46.16 -23.50 -5.47
N ILE A 733 45.76 -23.96 -4.30
CA ILE A 733 46.39 -25.06 -3.57
C ILE A 733 45.54 -26.31 -3.76
N TYR A 734 46.16 -27.39 -4.22
CA TYR A 734 45.51 -28.70 -4.37
C TYR A 734 45.77 -29.55 -3.12
N GLU A 735 47.03 -29.64 -2.68
CA GLU A 735 47.43 -30.33 -1.45
C GLU A 735 48.80 -29.84 -0.94
N PRO A 736 49.07 -29.86 0.38
CA PRO A 736 48.07 -30.02 1.43
C PRO A 736 47.23 -28.74 1.56
N ILE A 737 45.92 -28.88 1.80
CA ILE A 737 45.04 -27.74 2.13
C ILE A 737 45.17 -27.37 3.63
N ASP A 738 45.62 -28.32 4.46
CA ASP A 738 46.00 -28.06 5.84
C ASP A 738 47.33 -27.29 5.87
N GLY A 739 47.29 -26.11 6.44
CA GLY A 739 48.43 -25.22 6.63
C GLY A 739 49.38 -25.70 7.72
N THR A 740 48.95 -26.63 8.58
CA THR A 740 49.74 -27.13 9.72
C THR A 740 50.44 -28.43 9.34
N LEU A 741 51.77 -28.41 9.22
CA LEU A 741 52.57 -29.52 8.73
C LEU A 741 53.29 -30.24 9.88
N LYS A 742 53.19 -31.56 9.92
CA LYS A 742 53.86 -32.36 10.96
C LYS A 742 55.36 -32.45 10.68
N LYS A 743 56.20 -31.83 11.53
CA LYS A 743 57.67 -31.97 11.51
C LYS A 743 58.12 -33.42 11.28
N GLY A 744 59.04 -33.61 10.35
CA GLY A 744 59.59 -34.92 9.97
C GLY A 744 58.69 -35.79 9.10
N SER A 745 57.46 -35.36 8.79
CA SER A 745 56.62 -36.04 7.79
C SER A 745 57.05 -35.69 6.36
N THR A 746 56.80 -36.60 5.42
CA THR A 746 56.94 -36.32 3.98
C THR A 746 55.59 -35.82 3.46
N VAL A 747 55.57 -34.60 2.92
CA VAL A 747 54.38 -33.95 2.34
C VAL A 747 54.57 -33.66 0.86
N LEU A 748 53.49 -33.71 0.10
CA LEU A 748 53.46 -33.29 -1.31
C LEU A 748 52.92 -31.86 -1.37
N ILE A 749 53.78 -30.90 -1.71
CA ILE A 749 53.34 -29.55 -2.07
C ILE A 749 52.90 -29.58 -3.53
N HIS A 750 51.61 -29.35 -3.76
CA HIS A 750 50.98 -29.35 -5.07
C HIS A 750 50.06 -28.13 -5.19
N CYS A 751 50.46 -27.15 -5.99
CA CYS A 751 49.74 -25.90 -6.16
C CYS A 751 49.96 -25.31 -7.57
N MET A 752 48.99 -24.53 -8.04
CA MET A 752 49.11 -23.72 -9.24
C MET A 752 49.51 -22.29 -8.85
N ILE A 753 50.62 -21.82 -9.40
CA ILE A 753 51.16 -20.46 -9.23
C ILE A 753 51.22 -19.83 -10.63
N PRO A 754 50.14 -19.20 -11.12
CA PRO A 754 50.10 -18.68 -12.48
C PRO A 754 51.09 -17.56 -12.75
N ASN A 755 51.63 -17.53 -13.97
CA ASN A 755 52.50 -16.48 -14.51
C ASN A 755 53.90 -16.37 -13.83
N ALA A 756 54.24 -17.25 -12.88
CA ALA A 756 55.60 -17.31 -12.35
C ALA A 756 56.53 -18.00 -13.36
N THR A 757 57.72 -17.42 -13.57
CA THR A 757 58.77 -17.94 -14.44
C THR A 757 59.65 -18.97 -13.74
N ASP A 758 59.78 -18.85 -12.42
CA ASP A 758 60.55 -19.78 -11.58
C ASP A 758 59.99 -19.80 -10.15
N VAL A 759 60.18 -20.90 -9.43
CA VAL A 759 59.70 -21.12 -8.07
C VAL A 759 60.68 -21.96 -7.25
N PHE A 760 60.78 -21.68 -5.95
CA PHE A 760 61.50 -22.54 -5.01
C PHE A 760 60.77 -22.66 -3.67
N ILE A 761 61.11 -23.68 -2.88
CA ILE A 761 60.53 -23.88 -1.55
C ILE A 761 61.63 -23.73 -0.50
N MET A 762 61.39 -22.97 0.56
CA MET A 762 62.30 -22.84 1.70
C MET A 762 61.85 -23.75 2.84
N VAL A 763 62.78 -24.59 3.33
CA VAL A 763 62.57 -25.47 4.50
C VAL A 763 63.79 -25.37 5.40
N ASP A 764 63.61 -25.03 6.69
CA ASP A 764 64.71 -24.83 7.66
C ASP A 764 65.84 -23.90 7.14
N SER A 765 65.49 -22.86 6.37
CA SER A 765 66.44 -21.93 5.73
C SER A 765 67.30 -22.55 4.61
N LYS A 766 66.96 -23.73 4.10
CA LYS A 766 67.50 -24.32 2.87
C LYS A 766 66.53 -24.12 1.71
N SER A 767 67.03 -23.69 0.55
CA SER A 767 66.26 -23.64 -0.69
C SER A 767 66.20 -25.03 -1.35
N ILE A 768 64.98 -25.44 -1.71
CA ILE A 768 64.68 -26.64 -2.48
C ILE A 768 64.15 -26.17 -3.83
N THR A 769 64.94 -26.36 -4.88
CA THR A 769 64.45 -26.21 -6.26
C THR A 769 63.55 -27.41 -6.57
N PRO A 770 62.29 -27.19 -6.98
CA PRO A 770 61.36 -28.27 -7.26
C PRO A 770 61.77 -29.07 -8.49
N GLN A 771 61.47 -30.37 -8.48
CA GLN A 771 61.76 -31.26 -9.62
C GLN A 771 60.76 -31.06 -10.77
N GLU A 772 59.53 -30.66 -10.44
CA GLU A 772 58.46 -30.42 -11.40
C GLU A 772 57.80 -29.05 -11.14
N TYR A 773 58.13 -28.08 -11.99
CA TYR A 773 57.31 -26.89 -12.22
C TYR A 773 57.05 -26.76 -13.72
N GLN A 774 55.84 -27.09 -14.16
CA GLN A 774 55.43 -27.05 -15.57
C GLN A 774 54.01 -26.52 -15.69
N ASN A 775 53.71 -25.75 -16.75
CA ASN A 775 52.38 -25.19 -17.01
C ASN A 775 51.76 -24.44 -15.79
N SER A 776 52.59 -23.69 -15.06
CA SER A 776 52.22 -23.02 -13.79
C SER A 776 51.86 -23.93 -12.61
N ILE A 777 52.08 -25.24 -12.69
CA ILE A 777 51.82 -26.21 -11.61
C ILE A 777 53.15 -26.60 -10.96
N LEU A 778 53.28 -26.32 -9.65
CA LEU A 778 54.34 -26.80 -8.77
C LEU A 778 53.88 -28.11 -8.15
N LYS A 779 54.69 -29.17 -8.28
CA LYS A 779 54.46 -30.46 -7.64
C LYS A 779 55.77 -31.02 -7.10
N THR A 780 55.93 -31.09 -5.78
CA THR A 780 57.20 -31.55 -5.17
C THR A 780 56.97 -32.15 -3.78
N LYS A 781 57.59 -33.31 -3.53
CA LYS A 781 57.64 -33.94 -2.20
C LYS A 781 58.81 -33.38 -1.40
N LEU A 782 58.58 -33.06 -0.12
CA LEU A 782 59.61 -32.61 0.82
C LEU A 782 59.39 -33.21 2.21
N ILE A 783 60.46 -33.23 3.02
CA ILE A 783 60.40 -33.56 4.44
C ILE A 783 60.20 -32.26 5.22
N VAL A 784 59.18 -32.20 6.07
CA VAL A 784 58.83 -31.00 6.84
C VAL A 784 59.89 -30.72 7.92
N GLY A 785 60.37 -29.48 7.95
CA GLY A 785 61.42 -29.01 8.85
C GLY A 785 60.93 -28.66 10.26
N SER A 786 61.72 -27.83 10.94
CA SER A 786 61.43 -27.21 12.24
C SER A 786 60.87 -25.78 12.18
N LYS A 787 60.96 -25.14 11.01
CA LYS A 787 60.39 -23.82 10.67
C LYS A 787 59.33 -23.95 9.58
N ASP A 788 58.53 -22.89 9.44
CA ASP A 788 57.59 -22.66 8.34
C ASP A 788 58.14 -23.08 6.97
N VAL A 789 57.29 -23.74 6.18
CA VAL A 789 57.59 -24.08 4.79
C VAL A 789 57.02 -22.99 3.90
N VAL A 790 57.91 -22.20 3.28
CA VAL A 790 57.52 -21.03 2.48
C VAL A 790 57.86 -21.27 1.02
N VAL A 791 56.84 -21.19 0.15
CA VAL A 791 57.00 -21.23 -1.30
C VAL A 791 57.25 -19.81 -1.81
N TYR A 792 58.25 -19.67 -2.65
CA TYR A 792 58.67 -18.43 -3.30
C TYR A 792 58.47 -18.54 -4.82
N ALA A 793 58.11 -17.43 -5.46
CA ALA A 793 57.93 -17.34 -6.90
C ALA A 793 58.60 -16.09 -7.48
N LYS A 794 59.05 -16.18 -8.73
CA LYS A 794 59.55 -15.07 -9.52
C LYS A 794 58.63 -14.83 -10.71
N TYR A 795 58.36 -13.57 -11.03
CA TYR A 795 57.49 -13.14 -12.12
C TYR A 795 58.29 -12.36 -13.18
N GLU A 796 57.85 -12.33 -14.44
CA GLU A 796 58.60 -11.70 -15.56
C GLU A 796 59.00 -10.23 -15.31
N GLN A 797 58.18 -9.49 -14.56
CA GLN A 797 58.43 -8.07 -14.24
C GLN A 797 59.13 -7.86 -12.88
N GLY A 798 59.45 -8.94 -12.15
CA GLY A 798 60.06 -8.90 -10.82
C GLY A 798 61.54 -9.28 -10.82
N ALA A 799 62.39 -8.39 -10.29
CA ALA A 799 63.82 -8.69 -10.12
C ALA A 799 64.08 -9.80 -9.08
N ASN A 800 63.25 -9.84 -8.04
CA ASN A 800 63.40 -10.70 -6.86
C ASN A 800 62.33 -11.80 -6.81
N TYR A 801 62.56 -12.80 -5.96
CA TYR A 801 61.53 -13.76 -5.58
C TYR A 801 60.65 -13.18 -4.48
N GLU A 802 59.36 -13.49 -4.55
CA GLU A 802 58.34 -13.06 -3.59
C GLU A 802 57.72 -14.28 -2.88
N SER A 803 57.39 -14.14 -1.60
CA SER A 803 56.75 -15.22 -0.82
C SER A 803 55.29 -15.37 -1.26
N VAL A 804 54.93 -16.52 -1.86
CA VAL A 804 53.57 -16.78 -2.37
C VAL A 804 52.68 -17.51 -1.37
N ILE A 805 53.20 -18.58 -0.75
CA ILE A 805 52.46 -19.47 0.13
C ILE A 805 53.31 -19.78 1.37
N ALA A 806 52.72 -19.74 2.56
CA ALA A 806 53.37 -20.20 3.80
C ALA A 806 52.53 -21.27 4.53
N TYR A 807 53.21 -22.30 4.99
CA TYR A 807 52.73 -23.37 5.87
C TYR A 807 53.51 -23.34 7.19
N PHE A 808 52.90 -23.81 8.28
CA PHE A 808 53.40 -23.73 9.67
C PHE A 808 53.75 -25.11 10.24
#